data_AF-A0A3R9QRW3-F1
#
_entry.id   AF-A0A3R9QRW3-F1
#
_cell.length_a   1.000
_cell.length_b   1.000
_cell.length_c   1.000
_cell.angle_alpha   90.00
_cell.angle_beta   90.00
_cell.angle_gamma   90.00
#
_symmetry.space_group_name_H-M   'P 1'
#
loop_
_entity.id
_entity.type
_entity.pdbx_description
1 polymer ?
#
loop_
_entity_poly.entity_id
_entity_poly.type
_entity_poly.pdbx_seq_one_letter_code
_entity_poly.pdbx_strand_id
1 'polypeptide(L)'
;MKLAPLLLFLLIAIPIFSSYPFMEAKEKVSCVLVYYNQEPIPPEILRTHDWIIVDPDNPYVKPGSGKAKLIAYISVGEIEEYRSYFDEIKKYAIGYNPVWGAYVADVRNPEYRNFLIERVARSIVERGFDGFFLDTLDSYKLVADGNERSFVDALADFVIKLKQKYPDKLIVINRGFEIFDSVKDYIDGFLFEDLFWGLDENLNYVPVSDEERAYYLEKLKHISEKVPVIVVDYVDPKDVEKRIKVMKAIIELGFVPYIADKELSEIGVNPCTAGISRGPEVIIYFDPRYGSNWIRNPEEYKEYLSSVFDKYNVNYRIVDADSLANILSAGERAILVPTSDVLPDKVWDGTEGSLIVRWLRGGGTIVWTGDWEFYYIGHEGWIEHRDGIEEVPFGRRVTSDKAVQVRVTEVGKKYIPSLKEFESMRPFIARDMLLEAYASSDGAFDPAAMKVGEGTFIKVASSTDSLGFLYVAELILNKFYGLGVKLSSEPRVSFCGIVYILPSKASSPKWQREYGDRTYFYVKENLSKYKGLIDEDLKVISSAGYNFIILVIPLDDEPTFLRNLELMDELARERGLGILYAIFPKEKYGREWDYLSKGSSVNSALLKLMNFLSNLKSTQGIAVWYGWEGRRFDPSEIREFYLSLPERMRSIYWVWLDDAYVLEAVKAGLPEDTPVVTELYDPLELALYSGAFKRQIVVTGVWNADSSASWLGRMREKLGLGASGRIVGVWIFDDTNDGFGEKYRAYINGELSSPITIERIGDALAIPSFSVGSDVDLKIVRKHFPDALISNGGVIVVGGPLSNRYSSIKWVKFTRDSMIVNGTEYKSSWGKVDYCLVKLSDKRVYVMGTHRFGTEACLMVLPEVKQLNYAIAQWMDRNGNGIVDRDEIKVLRGG
;
A
#
# COMPACT_ATOMS: atom_id res chain seq x y z
N MET A 1 27.49 -87.39 -5.12
CA MET A 1 28.69 -87.56 -4.27
C MET A 1 28.51 -86.74 -2.99
N LYS A 2 28.66 -87.38 -1.81
CA LYS A 2 29.14 -86.85 -0.51
C LYS A 2 28.33 -85.70 0.16
N LEU A 3 27.62 -85.93 1.28
CA LEU A 3 28.04 -85.94 2.71
C LEU A 3 27.82 -84.57 3.44
N ALA A 4 26.74 -84.51 4.24
CA ALA A 4 26.62 -84.08 5.66
C ALA A 4 27.15 -82.68 6.14
N PRO A 5 26.98 -82.25 7.42
CA PRO A 5 26.00 -81.24 7.89
C PRO A 5 26.59 -80.11 8.80
N LEU A 6 25.79 -79.15 9.30
CA LEU A 6 25.95 -78.59 10.67
C LEU A 6 24.72 -77.79 11.18
N LEU A 7 24.30 -78.10 12.41
CA LEU A 7 23.34 -77.39 13.28
C LEU A 7 24.04 -76.26 14.08
N LEU A 8 23.31 -75.20 14.48
CA LEU A 8 23.21 -74.75 15.90
C LEU A 8 22.10 -73.69 16.17
N PHE A 9 21.17 -74.07 17.05
CA PHE A 9 20.46 -73.33 18.13
C PHE A 9 19.91 -71.90 17.96
N LEU A 10 18.57 -71.77 18.14
CA LEU A 10 17.90 -70.54 18.59
C LEU A 10 17.03 -70.86 19.82
N LEU A 11 17.24 -70.11 20.91
CA LEU A 11 16.53 -70.21 22.19
C LEU A 11 15.26 -69.36 22.18
N ILE A 12 14.15 -69.94 22.66
CA ILE A 12 12.82 -69.35 22.76
C ILE A 12 12.72 -68.49 24.02
N ALA A 13 12.30 -67.23 23.87
CA ALA A 13 11.79 -66.39 24.95
C ALA A 13 10.39 -65.90 24.56
N ILE A 14 9.39 -66.25 25.38
CA ILE A 14 7.98 -65.84 25.21
C ILE A 14 7.78 -64.52 25.96
N PRO A 15 7.33 -63.42 25.33
CA PRO A 15 6.88 -62.25 26.06
C PRO A 15 5.37 -62.37 26.35
N ILE A 16 5.05 -62.21 27.62
CA ILE A 16 3.70 -61.98 28.13
C ILE A 16 3.28 -60.59 27.65
N PHE A 17 2.30 -60.50 26.75
CA PHE A 17 1.69 -59.23 26.35
C PHE A 17 0.81 -58.73 27.49
N SER A 18 1.29 -57.72 28.21
CA SER A 18 0.43 -56.83 29.00
C SER A 18 -0.33 -55.92 28.03
N SER A 19 -1.65 -56.07 28.00
CA SER A 19 -2.56 -55.14 27.32
C SER A 19 -2.54 -53.78 28.01
N TYR A 20 -1.71 -52.86 27.52
CA TYR A 20 -1.90 -51.42 27.73
C TYR A 20 -2.97 -50.94 26.73
N PRO A 21 -4.01 -50.22 27.15
CA PRO A 21 -4.90 -49.55 26.20
C PRO A 21 -4.07 -48.54 25.41
N PHE A 22 -4.14 -48.65 24.08
CA PHE A 22 -3.63 -47.62 23.17
C PHE A 22 -4.41 -46.34 23.48
N MET A 23 -3.79 -45.37 24.16
CA MET A 23 -4.32 -44.01 24.22
C MET A 23 -4.20 -43.44 22.81
N GLU A 24 -5.33 -43.39 22.11
CA GLU A 24 -5.47 -42.61 20.88
C GLU A 24 -5.13 -41.15 21.23
N ALA A 25 -4.08 -40.60 20.61
CA ALA A 25 -3.74 -39.20 20.77
C ALA A 25 -4.90 -38.37 20.22
N LYS A 26 -5.58 -37.58 21.08
CA LYS A 26 -6.61 -36.62 20.64
C LYS A 26 -6.03 -35.77 19.51
N GLU A 27 -6.69 -35.76 18.35
CA GLU A 27 -6.31 -34.95 17.19
C GLU A 27 -6.26 -33.47 17.61
N LYS A 28 -5.14 -32.79 17.37
CA LYS A 28 -4.91 -31.42 17.86
C LYS A 28 -5.63 -30.44 16.93
N VAL A 29 -6.69 -29.80 17.43
CA VAL A 29 -7.41 -28.73 16.73
C VAL A 29 -6.48 -27.54 16.53
N SER A 30 -6.40 -27.06 15.30
CA SER A 30 -5.50 -25.97 14.90
C SER A 30 -6.16 -24.97 13.93
N CYS A 31 -7.20 -25.39 13.21
CA CYS A 31 -7.88 -24.57 12.23
C CYS A 31 -9.39 -24.54 12.48
N VAL A 32 -9.87 -23.37 12.89
CA VAL A 32 -11.29 -23.11 13.17
C VAL A 32 -11.79 -21.96 12.31
N LEU A 33 -13.04 -22.06 11.86
CA LEU A 33 -13.79 -21.01 11.19
C LEU A 33 -15.11 -20.78 11.93
N VAL A 34 -15.49 -19.52 12.16
CA VAL A 34 -16.85 -19.12 12.57
C VAL A 34 -17.47 -18.34 11.42
N TYR A 35 -18.62 -18.80 10.92
CA TYR A 35 -19.23 -18.27 9.71
C TYR A 35 -20.77 -18.25 9.78
N TYR A 36 -21.35 -17.06 9.94
CA TYR A 36 -22.81 -16.89 10.09
C TYR A 36 -23.50 -16.28 8.86
N ASN A 37 -22.74 -15.96 7.82
CA ASN A 37 -23.32 -15.51 6.56
C ASN A 37 -24.11 -16.63 5.87
N GLN A 38 -25.16 -16.26 5.15
CA GLN A 38 -26.01 -17.17 4.37
C GLN A 38 -25.48 -17.35 2.95
N GLU A 39 -24.20 -17.66 2.81
CA GLU A 39 -23.54 -17.93 1.53
C GLU A 39 -22.82 -19.30 1.55
N PRO A 40 -22.50 -19.89 0.39
CA PRO A 40 -21.77 -21.16 0.34
C PRO A 40 -20.35 -21.05 0.89
N ILE A 41 -19.96 -22.02 1.73
CA ILE A 41 -18.57 -22.17 2.18
C ILE A 41 -17.74 -22.80 1.04
N PRO A 42 -16.58 -22.23 0.66
CA PRO A 42 -15.73 -22.80 -0.38
C PRO A 42 -15.34 -24.26 -0.09
N PRO A 43 -15.33 -25.17 -1.09
CA PRO A 43 -15.00 -26.58 -0.87
C PRO A 43 -13.61 -26.85 -0.29
N GLU A 44 -12.65 -25.96 -0.51
CA GLU A 44 -11.33 -26.03 0.09
C GLU A 44 -11.39 -25.90 1.62
N ILE A 45 -12.12 -24.91 2.13
CA ILE A 45 -12.29 -24.65 3.56
C ILE A 45 -12.87 -25.89 4.25
N LEU A 46 -13.88 -26.52 3.63
CA LEU A 46 -14.48 -27.77 4.10
C LEU A 46 -13.50 -28.96 4.15
N ARG A 47 -12.37 -28.91 3.44
CA ARG A 47 -11.34 -29.97 3.42
C ARG A 47 -10.17 -29.68 4.35
N THR A 48 -9.84 -28.40 4.57
CA THR A 48 -8.63 -27.98 5.27
C THR A 48 -8.88 -27.69 6.75
N HIS A 49 -10.09 -27.31 7.14
CA HIS A 49 -10.39 -26.92 8.52
C HIS A 49 -10.70 -28.15 9.39
N ASP A 50 -10.37 -28.03 10.68
CA ASP A 50 -10.72 -29.04 11.66
C ASP A 50 -12.19 -28.87 12.05
N TRP A 51 -12.54 -27.66 12.52
CA TRP A 51 -13.90 -27.31 12.94
C TRP A 51 -14.42 -26.08 12.20
N ILE A 52 -15.69 -26.10 11.85
CA ILE A 52 -16.40 -24.99 11.24
C ILE A 52 -17.70 -24.78 12.01
N ILE A 53 -17.81 -23.63 12.67
CA ILE A 53 -18.97 -23.19 13.43
C ILE A 53 -19.86 -22.35 12.52
N VAL A 54 -21.14 -22.73 12.41
CA VAL A 54 -22.10 -22.13 11.48
C VAL A 54 -23.47 -21.97 12.11
N ASP A 55 -24.26 -21.03 11.58
CA ASP A 55 -25.70 -21.03 11.85
C ASP A 55 -26.34 -22.27 11.19
N PRO A 56 -27.06 -23.12 11.94
CA PRO A 56 -27.71 -24.29 11.36
C PRO A 56 -28.74 -23.91 10.29
N ASP A 57 -29.34 -22.72 10.30
CA ASP A 57 -30.35 -22.31 9.32
C ASP A 57 -29.75 -21.81 7.99
N ASN A 58 -28.42 -21.80 7.83
CA ASN A 58 -27.78 -21.52 6.53
C ASN A 58 -28.14 -22.61 5.49
N PRO A 59 -28.84 -22.27 4.39
CA PRO A 59 -29.33 -23.25 3.41
C PRO A 59 -28.23 -23.88 2.54
N TYR A 60 -27.03 -23.28 2.51
CA TYR A 60 -25.91 -23.75 1.70
C TYR A 60 -25.00 -24.74 2.44
N VAL A 61 -25.13 -24.84 3.77
CA VAL A 61 -24.31 -25.75 4.57
C VAL A 61 -24.96 -27.13 4.63
N LYS A 62 -24.25 -28.12 4.10
CA LYS A 62 -24.66 -29.53 4.13
C LYS A 62 -23.70 -30.34 5.00
N PRO A 63 -24.12 -30.85 6.16
CA PRO A 63 -23.29 -31.77 6.95
C PRO A 63 -22.82 -32.98 6.15
N GLY A 64 -21.57 -33.39 6.38
CA GLY A 64 -20.91 -34.47 5.63
C GLY A 64 -20.34 -34.09 4.26
N SER A 65 -20.31 -32.80 3.90
CA SER A 65 -19.79 -32.31 2.60
C SER A 65 -18.26 -32.17 2.50
N GLY A 66 -17.52 -32.44 3.58
CA GLY A 66 -16.06 -32.30 3.66
C GLY A 66 -15.43 -33.08 4.80
N LYS A 67 -14.15 -32.80 5.07
CA LYS A 67 -13.39 -33.38 6.21
C LYS A 67 -13.71 -32.65 7.51
N ALA A 68 -13.96 -31.34 7.45
CA ALA A 68 -14.22 -30.50 8.61
C ALA A 68 -15.45 -30.96 9.40
N LYS A 69 -15.36 -30.87 10.72
CA LYS A 69 -16.49 -31.07 11.64
C LYS A 69 -17.38 -29.84 11.62
N LEU A 70 -18.64 -30.00 11.24
CA LEU A 70 -19.60 -28.90 11.22
C LEU A 70 -20.31 -28.82 12.57
N ILE A 71 -20.14 -27.69 13.25
CA ILE A 71 -20.65 -27.43 14.60
C ILE A 71 -21.75 -26.38 14.48
N ALA A 72 -22.95 -26.69 14.97
CA ALA A 72 -24.10 -25.80 14.85
C ALA A 72 -24.20 -24.84 16.03
N TYR A 73 -24.38 -23.56 15.73
CA TYR A 73 -24.68 -22.51 16.70
C TYR A 73 -26.00 -22.76 17.44
N ILE A 74 -25.99 -22.56 18.76
CA ILE A 74 -27.17 -22.46 19.62
C ILE A 74 -26.93 -21.35 20.64
N SER A 75 -27.71 -20.26 20.56
CA SER A 75 -27.84 -19.31 21.67
C SER A 75 -28.57 -19.99 22.85
N VAL A 76 -27.90 -20.15 23.98
CA VAL A 76 -28.48 -20.81 25.17
C VAL A 76 -29.13 -19.81 26.11
N GLY A 77 -28.43 -18.71 26.40
CA GLY A 77 -28.87 -17.67 27.34
C GLY A 77 -29.75 -16.59 26.71
N GLU A 78 -29.88 -16.55 25.38
CA GLU A 78 -30.70 -15.57 24.68
C GLU A 78 -31.66 -16.22 23.65
N ILE A 79 -32.80 -15.56 23.43
CA ILE A 79 -33.85 -15.93 22.48
C ILE A 79 -33.83 -14.93 21.32
N GLU A 80 -33.55 -15.44 20.13
CA GLU A 80 -33.37 -14.67 18.91
C GLU A 80 -34.68 -14.57 18.10
N GLU A 81 -35.05 -13.36 17.65
CA GLU A 81 -36.34 -13.11 16.99
C GLU A 81 -36.49 -13.80 15.62
N TYR A 82 -35.39 -14.07 14.92
CA TYR A 82 -35.41 -14.65 13.57
C TYR A 82 -35.58 -16.17 13.55
N ARG A 83 -35.48 -16.85 14.70
CA ARG A 83 -35.61 -18.31 14.77
C ARG A 83 -37.05 -18.73 14.51
N SER A 84 -37.24 -19.81 13.74
CA SER A 84 -38.58 -20.31 13.39
C SER A 84 -39.43 -20.72 14.60
N TYR A 85 -38.81 -20.91 15.77
CA TYR A 85 -39.45 -21.31 17.01
C TYR A 85 -39.58 -20.16 18.04
N PHE A 86 -39.29 -18.92 17.65
CA PHE A 86 -39.30 -17.76 18.54
C PHE A 86 -40.58 -17.62 19.39
N ASP A 87 -41.76 -17.66 18.75
CA ASP A 87 -43.04 -17.45 19.42
C ASP A 87 -43.34 -18.49 20.51
N GLU A 88 -42.76 -19.69 20.41
CA GLU A 88 -42.97 -20.77 21.37
C GLU A 88 -42.15 -20.59 22.64
N ILE A 89 -40.96 -20.00 22.52
CA ILE A 89 -40.01 -19.85 23.62
C ILE A 89 -39.94 -18.44 24.20
N LYS A 90 -40.48 -17.43 23.51
CA LYS A 90 -40.51 -16.03 24.00
C LYS A 90 -41.08 -15.90 25.41
N LYS A 91 -42.02 -16.77 25.79
CA LYS A 91 -42.60 -16.83 27.14
C LYS A 91 -41.58 -17.08 28.27
N TYR A 92 -40.38 -17.56 27.96
CA TYR A 92 -39.29 -17.79 28.91
C TYR A 92 -38.33 -16.59 29.03
N ALA A 93 -38.59 -15.47 28.33
CA ALA A 93 -37.78 -14.26 28.43
C ALA A 93 -37.91 -13.59 29.81
N ILE A 94 -36.77 -13.18 30.39
CA ILE A 94 -36.66 -12.48 31.68
C ILE A 94 -35.90 -11.15 31.58
N GLY A 95 -35.46 -10.78 30.37
CA GLY A 95 -34.78 -9.52 30.10
C GLY A 95 -34.61 -9.29 28.61
N TYR A 96 -33.90 -8.22 28.25
CA TYR A 96 -33.59 -7.87 26.87
C TYR A 96 -32.17 -7.34 26.75
N ASN A 97 -31.45 -7.80 25.74
CA ASN A 97 -30.11 -7.35 25.39
C ASN A 97 -30.21 -6.41 24.18
N PRO A 98 -30.09 -5.08 24.38
CA PRO A 98 -30.26 -4.11 23.31
C PRO A 98 -29.10 -4.10 22.31
N VAL A 99 -27.93 -4.63 22.66
CA VAL A 99 -26.75 -4.67 21.77
C VAL A 99 -26.98 -5.62 20.61
N TRP A 100 -27.53 -6.80 20.88
CA TRP A 100 -27.76 -7.86 19.89
C TRP A 100 -29.22 -8.01 19.46
N GLY A 101 -30.13 -7.25 20.06
CA GLY A 101 -31.55 -7.29 19.72
C GLY A 101 -32.26 -8.58 20.14
N ALA A 102 -31.80 -9.25 21.21
CA ALA A 102 -32.29 -10.56 21.66
C ALA A 102 -32.83 -10.52 23.10
N TYR A 103 -33.68 -11.49 23.46
CA TYR A 103 -34.25 -11.56 24.82
C TYR A 103 -33.41 -12.47 25.72
N VAL A 104 -33.12 -12.05 26.94
CA VAL A 104 -32.43 -12.89 27.93
C VAL A 104 -33.37 -14.00 28.40
N ALA A 105 -32.96 -15.26 28.27
CA ALA A 105 -33.76 -16.44 28.59
C ALA A 105 -33.64 -16.85 30.07
N ASP A 106 -34.71 -17.35 30.67
CA ASP A 106 -34.64 -18.00 31.98
C ASP A 106 -34.13 -19.44 31.86
N VAL A 107 -32.80 -19.57 31.79
CA VAL A 107 -32.14 -20.88 31.74
C VAL A 107 -32.39 -21.75 32.96
N ARG A 108 -32.92 -21.20 34.07
CA ARG A 108 -33.31 -22.00 35.25
C ARG A 108 -34.61 -22.76 35.02
N ASN A 109 -35.43 -22.34 34.06
CA ASN A 109 -36.67 -23.03 33.71
C ASN A 109 -36.34 -24.37 33.02
N PRO A 110 -36.73 -25.51 33.60
CA PRO A 110 -36.42 -26.82 33.02
C PRO A 110 -37.16 -27.09 31.71
N GLU A 111 -38.33 -26.50 31.47
CA GLU A 111 -39.03 -26.65 30.19
C GLU A 111 -38.27 -25.98 29.04
N TYR A 112 -37.68 -24.80 29.30
CA TYR A 112 -36.84 -24.11 28.32
C TYR A 112 -35.60 -24.93 27.98
N ARG A 113 -34.87 -25.43 29.00
CA ARG A 113 -33.71 -26.31 28.78
C ARG A 113 -34.08 -27.59 28.02
N ASN A 114 -35.21 -28.22 28.38
CA ASN A 114 -35.70 -29.40 27.68
C ASN A 114 -36.09 -29.08 26.23
N PHE A 115 -36.64 -27.89 25.96
CA PHE A 115 -36.93 -27.45 24.60
C PHE A 115 -35.65 -27.38 23.75
N LEU A 116 -34.59 -26.76 24.27
CA LEU A 116 -33.30 -26.69 23.59
C LEU A 116 -32.73 -28.09 23.32
N ILE A 117 -32.75 -29.01 24.29
CA ILE A 117 -32.19 -30.37 24.13
C ILE A 117 -33.04 -31.24 23.19
N GLU A 118 -34.35 -31.28 23.43
CA GLU A 118 -35.25 -32.22 22.75
C GLU A 118 -35.77 -31.68 21.43
N ARG A 119 -35.65 -30.40 21.10
CA ARG A 119 -36.09 -29.86 19.81
C ARG A 119 -34.96 -29.29 18.99
N VAL A 120 -34.24 -28.30 19.53
CA VAL A 120 -33.19 -27.60 18.79
C VAL A 120 -32.00 -28.53 18.53
N ALA A 121 -31.42 -29.10 19.59
CA ALA A 121 -30.29 -30.01 19.47
C ALA A 121 -30.67 -31.29 18.72
N ARG A 122 -31.87 -31.86 18.94
CA ARG A 122 -32.36 -33.01 18.15
C ARG A 122 -32.38 -32.71 16.65
N SER A 123 -32.94 -31.56 16.24
CA SER A 123 -32.99 -31.16 14.83
C SER A 123 -31.59 -31.05 14.22
N ILE A 124 -30.64 -30.45 14.95
CA ILE A 124 -29.23 -30.35 14.54
C ILE A 124 -28.62 -31.75 14.34
N VAL A 125 -28.87 -32.69 15.26
CA VAL A 125 -28.38 -34.06 15.16
C VAL A 125 -29.00 -34.81 13.99
N GLU A 126 -30.32 -34.70 13.80
CA GLU A 126 -31.05 -35.33 12.68
C GLU A 126 -30.58 -34.81 11.31
N ARG A 127 -30.13 -33.56 11.25
CA ARG A 127 -29.53 -32.95 10.04
C ARG A 127 -28.08 -33.36 9.80
N GLY A 128 -27.45 -34.05 10.74
CA GLY A 128 -26.12 -34.66 10.57
C GLY A 128 -24.94 -33.81 11.03
N PHE A 129 -25.16 -32.71 11.75
CA PHE A 129 -24.06 -31.91 12.31
C PHE A 129 -23.21 -32.72 13.32
N ASP A 130 -21.92 -32.41 13.42
CA ASP A 130 -20.96 -33.10 14.29
C ASP A 130 -21.01 -32.62 15.74
N GLY A 131 -21.55 -31.42 16.00
CA GLY A 131 -21.57 -30.87 17.35
C GLY A 131 -22.41 -29.62 17.53
N PHE A 132 -22.33 -29.07 18.73
CA PHE A 132 -23.03 -27.88 19.19
C PHE A 132 -22.03 -26.83 19.64
N PHE A 133 -22.24 -25.59 19.20
CA PHE A 133 -21.56 -24.40 19.72
C PHE A 133 -22.56 -23.63 20.58
N LEU A 134 -22.31 -23.58 21.88
CA LEU A 134 -23.22 -23.03 22.88
C LEU A 134 -22.81 -21.61 23.23
N ASP A 135 -23.62 -20.66 22.84
CA ASP A 135 -23.35 -19.23 23.01
C ASP A 135 -24.21 -18.62 24.13
N THR A 136 -23.91 -17.36 24.48
CA THR A 136 -24.66 -16.51 25.42
C THR A 136 -24.76 -17.07 26.84
N LEU A 137 -23.77 -17.87 27.26
CA LEU A 137 -23.73 -18.50 28.58
C LEU A 137 -23.51 -17.52 29.74
N ASP A 138 -23.16 -16.26 29.45
CA ASP A 138 -22.97 -15.17 30.41
C ASP A 138 -24.09 -14.11 30.37
N SER A 139 -25.07 -14.20 29.46
CA SER A 139 -26.16 -13.22 29.32
C SER A 139 -27.05 -13.10 30.56
N TYR A 140 -27.09 -14.11 31.43
CA TYR A 140 -27.80 -14.04 32.71
C TYR A 140 -27.28 -12.89 33.60
N LYS A 141 -26.04 -12.44 33.41
CA LYS A 141 -25.44 -11.33 34.17
C LYS A 141 -26.16 -9.99 33.94
N LEU A 142 -26.88 -9.85 32.82
CA LEU A 142 -27.70 -8.67 32.53
C LEU A 142 -28.92 -8.55 33.44
N VAL A 143 -29.37 -9.65 34.04
CA VAL A 143 -30.61 -9.73 34.84
C VAL A 143 -30.39 -10.26 36.25
N ALA A 144 -29.22 -10.81 36.56
CA ALA A 144 -28.92 -11.39 37.86
C ALA A 144 -28.71 -10.30 38.91
N ASP A 145 -29.69 -10.13 39.81
CA ASP A 145 -29.62 -9.25 40.98
C ASP A 145 -28.82 -9.92 42.12
N GLY A 146 -27.54 -10.24 41.87
CA GLY A 146 -26.61 -10.82 42.85
C GLY A 146 -26.78 -12.31 43.18
N ASN A 147 -27.81 -12.99 42.67
CA ASN A 147 -28.00 -14.44 42.82
C ASN A 147 -27.70 -15.21 41.53
N GLU A 148 -26.43 -15.28 41.17
CA GLU A 148 -25.96 -15.94 39.95
C GLU A 148 -25.96 -17.47 40.03
N ARG A 149 -25.82 -18.02 41.25
CA ARG A 149 -25.59 -19.46 41.46
C ARG A 149 -26.65 -20.34 40.80
N SER A 150 -27.92 -19.95 40.88
CA SER A 150 -29.01 -20.71 40.25
C SER A 150 -28.90 -20.77 38.71
N PHE A 151 -28.38 -19.73 38.07
CA PHE A 151 -28.14 -19.69 36.63
C PHE A 151 -26.94 -20.57 36.27
N VAL A 152 -25.83 -20.41 36.99
CA VAL A 152 -24.60 -21.21 36.81
C VAL A 152 -24.90 -22.71 36.97
N ASP A 153 -25.61 -23.10 38.03
CA ASP A 153 -25.99 -24.50 38.28
C ASP A 153 -26.90 -25.03 37.14
N ALA A 154 -27.83 -24.22 36.65
CA ALA A 154 -28.75 -24.59 35.57
C ALA A 154 -28.04 -24.73 34.20
N LEU A 155 -27.08 -23.87 33.91
CA LEU A 155 -26.26 -23.93 32.70
C LEU A 155 -25.30 -25.12 32.73
N ALA A 156 -24.68 -25.41 33.88
CA ALA A 156 -23.88 -26.61 34.04
C ALA A 156 -24.72 -27.89 33.85
N ASP A 157 -25.90 -27.95 34.47
CA ASP A 157 -26.89 -29.03 34.28
C ASP A 157 -27.31 -29.18 32.81
N PHE A 158 -27.50 -28.07 32.10
CA PHE A 158 -27.80 -28.08 30.66
C PHE A 158 -26.71 -28.78 29.85
N VAL A 159 -25.46 -28.35 29.98
CA VAL A 159 -24.32 -28.88 29.21
C VAL A 159 -24.12 -30.37 29.51
N ILE A 160 -24.17 -30.76 30.78
CA ILE A 160 -24.03 -32.16 31.20
C ILE A 160 -25.13 -33.02 30.59
N LYS A 161 -26.40 -32.59 30.69
CA LYS A 161 -27.54 -33.33 30.11
C LYS A 161 -27.48 -33.40 28.59
N LEU A 162 -27.06 -32.32 27.93
CA LEU A 162 -26.88 -32.29 26.49
C LEU A 162 -25.83 -33.32 26.04
N LYS A 163 -24.67 -33.36 26.70
CA LYS A 163 -23.63 -34.35 26.42
C LYS A 163 -24.08 -35.77 26.73
N GLN A 164 -24.79 -36.00 27.83
CA GLN A 164 -25.32 -37.33 28.18
C GLN A 164 -26.34 -37.82 27.15
N LYS A 165 -27.18 -36.93 26.61
CA LYS A 165 -28.17 -37.26 25.58
C LYS A 165 -27.53 -37.53 24.22
N TYR A 166 -26.49 -36.77 23.87
CA TYR A 166 -25.78 -36.86 22.59
C TYR A 166 -24.26 -37.07 22.82
N PRO A 167 -23.85 -38.25 23.33
CA PRO A 167 -22.48 -38.49 23.79
C PRO A 167 -21.41 -38.37 22.69
N ASP A 168 -21.79 -38.69 21.44
CA ASP A 168 -20.88 -38.67 20.30
C ASP A 168 -20.72 -37.28 19.65
N LYS A 169 -21.43 -36.26 20.14
CA LYS A 169 -21.40 -34.91 19.57
C LYS A 169 -20.39 -34.03 20.27
N LEU A 170 -19.69 -33.20 19.49
CA LEU A 170 -18.79 -32.19 20.05
C LEU A 170 -19.61 -31.12 20.78
N ILE A 171 -19.09 -30.61 21.90
CA ILE A 171 -19.63 -29.40 22.55
C ILE A 171 -18.53 -28.37 22.68
N VAL A 172 -18.70 -27.23 22.02
CA VAL A 172 -17.85 -26.04 22.19
C VAL A 172 -18.69 -24.98 22.90
N ILE A 173 -18.15 -24.36 23.95
CA ILE A 173 -18.85 -23.30 24.68
C ILE A 173 -18.19 -21.95 24.41
N ASN A 174 -18.98 -20.89 24.23
CA ASN A 174 -18.47 -19.52 24.21
C ASN A 174 -18.48 -18.95 25.62
N ARG A 175 -17.32 -18.52 26.11
CA ARG A 175 -17.15 -18.02 27.48
C ARG A 175 -17.72 -19.01 28.50
N GLY A 176 -18.51 -18.53 29.48
CA GLY A 176 -19.03 -19.39 30.56
C GLY A 176 -17.94 -19.82 31.54
N PHE A 177 -17.03 -18.92 31.90
CA PHE A 177 -15.95 -19.18 32.87
C PHE A 177 -16.49 -19.76 34.19
N GLU A 178 -17.67 -19.32 34.62
CA GLU A 178 -18.31 -19.71 35.88
C GLU A 178 -18.77 -21.18 35.88
N ILE A 179 -19.05 -21.77 34.71
CA ILE A 179 -19.48 -23.17 34.61
C ILE A 179 -18.34 -24.12 34.25
N PHE A 180 -17.20 -23.61 33.77
CA PHE A 180 -16.13 -24.40 33.16
C PHE A 180 -15.69 -25.59 34.03
N ASP A 181 -15.39 -25.35 35.32
CA ASP A 181 -14.91 -26.42 36.20
C ASP A 181 -15.91 -27.55 36.43
N SER A 182 -17.20 -27.26 36.31
CA SER A 182 -18.29 -28.24 36.42
C SER A 182 -18.51 -29.02 35.13
N VAL A 183 -18.14 -28.46 33.97
CA VAL A 183 -18.48 -29.03 32.65
C VAL A 183 -17.26 -29.46 31.83
N LYS A 184 -16.03 -29.23 32.28
CA LYS A 184 -14.78 -29.50 31.54
C LYS A 184 -14.63 -30.93 31.01
N ASP A 185 -15.25 -31.92 31.66
CA ASP A 185 -15.23 -33.32 31.22
C ASP A 185 -16.34 -33.66 30.19
N TYR A 186 -17.22 -32.70 29.91
CA TYR A 186 -18.37 -32.83 29.01
C TYR A 186 -18.28 -31.93 27.77
N ILE A 187 -17.25 -31.09 27.68
CA ILE A 187 -17.00 -30.19 26.55
C ILE A 187 -15.72 -30.60 25.82
N ASP A 188 -15.66 -30.22 24.55
CA ASP A 188 -14.57 -30.54 23.64
C ASP A 188 -13.73 -29.31 23.28
N GLY A 189 -14.26 -28.09 23.44
CA GLY A 189 -13.56 -26.84 23.19
C GLY A 189 -14.15 -25.65 23.95
N PHE A 190 -13.36 -24.58 24.06
CA PHE A 190 -13.77 -23.33 24.68
C PHE A 190 -13.44 -22.17 23.74
N LEU A 191 -14.43 -21.36 23.39
CA LEU A 191 -14.27 -20.17 22.57
C LEU A 191 -14.27 -18.92 23.46
N PHE A 192 -13.43 -17.96 23.11
CA PHE A 192 -13.33 -16.68 23.79
C PHE A 192 -13.21 -15.53 22.79
N GLU A 193 -13.98 -14.48 23.07
CA GLU A 193 -14.05 -13.22 22.35
C GLU A 193 -13.98 -12.10 23.39
N ASP A 194 -13.03 -11.18 23.37
CA ASP A 194 -11.90 -10.92 22.47
C ASP A 194 -10.59 -10.73 23.27
N LEU A 195 -9.41 -11.00 22.68
CA LEU A 195 -8.14 -11.08 23.42
C LEU A 195 -7.13 -9.97 23.09
N PHE A 196 -6.89 -9.66 21.82
CA PHE A 196 -5.99 -8.57 21.41
C PHE A 196 -6.73 -7.45 20.69
N TRP A 197 -7.73 -7.79 19.90
CA TRP A 197 -8.54 -6.84 19.14
C TRP A 197 -9.99 -7.32 19.09
N GLY A 198 -10.92 -6.42 19.38
CA GLY A 198 -12.34 -6.70 19.17
C GLY A 198 -13.15 -5.45 18.96
N LEU A 199 -14.34 -5.40 19.56
CA LEU A 199 -15.38 -4.42 19.24
C LEU A 199 -15.78 -3.63 20.49
N ASP A 200 -15.85 -2.31 20.34
CA ASP A 200 -16.44 -1.45 21.39
C ASP A 200 -17.99 -1.52 21.38
N GLU A 201 -18.62 -0.80 22.31
CA GLU A 201 -20.09 -0.70 22.44
C GLU A 201 -20.80 -0.15 21.18
N ASN A 202 -20.05 0.49 20.28
CA ASN A 202 -20.55 1.03 19.00
C ASN A 202 -20.13 0.15 17.81
N LEU A 203 -19.59 -1.04 18.06
CA LEU A 203 -19.08 -1.99 17.06
C LEU A 203 -17.90 -1.46 16.23
N ASN A 204 -17.06 -0.58 16.80
CA ASN A 204 -15.80 -0.17 16.19
C ASN A 204 -14.68 -1.15 16.57
N TYR A 205 -13.77 -1.42 15.62
CA TYR A 205 -12.58 -2.23 15.87
C TYR A 205 -11.59 -1.52 16.80
N VAL A 206 -11.35 -2.07 17.98
CA VAL A 206 -10.50 -1.46 19.02
C VAL A 206 -9.52 -2.48 19.62
N PRO A 207 -8.32 -2.04 20.07
CA PRO A 207 -7.42 -2.89 20.85
C PRO A 207 -8.03 -3.24 22.21
N VAL A 208 -7.83 -4.47 22.65
CA VAL A 208 -8.07 -4.87 24.04
C VAL A 208 -6.96 -4.30 24.92
N SER A 209 -7.33 -3.72 26.07
CA SER A 209 -6.35 -3.15 27.01
C SER A 209 -5.39 -4.20 27.57
N ASP A 210 -4.19 -3.79 27.95
CA ASP A 210 -3.19 -4.71 28.49
C ASP A 210 -3.66 -5.34 29.82
N GLU A 211 -4.37 -4.57 30.65
CA GLU A 211 -4.93 -5.03 31.92
C GLU A 211 -6.02 -6.09 31.71
N GLU A 212 -6.95 -5.83 30.79
CA GLU A 212 -8.04 -6.76 30.47
C GLU A 212 -7.51 -8.05 29.83
N ARG A 213 -6.57 -7.91 28.87
CA ARG A 213 -5.91 -9.05 28.26
C ARG A 213 -5.20 -9.90 29.31
N ALA A 214 -4.45 -9.29 30.23
CA ALA A 214 -3.76 -10.01 31.29
C ALA A 214 -4.72 -10.80 32.20
N TYR A 215 -5.87 -10.21 32.54
CA TYR A 215 -6.91 -10.85 33.35
C TYR A 215 -7.47 -12.12 32.69
N TYR A 216 -7.79 -12.06 31.39
CA TYR A 216 -8.33 -13.24 30.68
C TYR A 216 -7.27 -14.28 30.38
N LEU A 217 -6.03 -13.87 30.08
CA LEU A 217 -4.94 -14.81 29.81
C LEU A 217 -4.71 -15.82 30.94
N GLU A 218 -4.86 -15.40 32.20
CA GLU A 218 -4.75 -16.33 33.34
C GLU A 218 -5.82 -17.42 33.29
N LYS A 219 -7.08 -17.03 33.05
CA LYS A 219 -8.21 -17.97 32.97
C LYS A 219 -8.11 -18.88 31.75
N LEU A 220 -7.76 -18.33 30.59
CA LEU A 220 -7.65 -19.08 29.35
C LEU A 220 -6.51 -20.11 29.43
N LYS A 221 -5.42 -19.81 30.12
CA LYS A 221 -4.35 -20.79 30.39
C LYS A 221 -4.86 -21.98 31.19
N HIS A 222 -5.59 -21.75 32.30
CA HIS A 222 -6.21 -22.82 33.08
C HIS A 222 -7.15 -23.69 32.23
N ILE A 223 -7.95 -23.07 31.37
CA ILE A 223 -8.87 -23.78 30.47
C ILE A 223 -8.11 -24.62 29.44
N SER A 224 -7.04 -24.06 28.86
CA SER A 224 -6.23 -24.69 27.82
C SER A 224 -5.54 -25.99 28.26
N GLU A 225 -5.41 -26.21 29.57
CA GLU A 225 -4.91 -27.47 30.13
C GLU A 225 -5.88 -28.65 29.95
N LYS A 226 -7.15 -28.39 29.63
CA LYS A 226 -8.20 -29.40 29.52
C LYS A 226 -8.78 -29.52 28.12
N VAL A 227 -9.03 -28.39 27.47
CA VAL A 227 -9.65 -28.32 26.14
C VAL A 227 -8.97 -27.25 25.28
N PRO A 228 -8.96 -27.38 23.95
CA PRO A 228 -8.49 -26.31 23.07
C PRO A 228 -9.27 -25.02 23.32
N VAL A 229 -8.51 -23.92 23.46
CA VAL A 229 -9.04 -22.56 23.53
C VAL A 229 -8.99 -21.94 22.15
N ILE A 230 -10.15 -21.56 21.64
CA ILE A 230 -10.34 -20.87 20.37
C ILE A 230 -10.50 -19.39 20.69
N VAL A 231 -9.64 -18.55 20.13
CA VAL A 231 -9.73 -17.10 20.30
C VAL A 231 -10.22 -16.50 19.00
N VAL A 232 -11.38 -15.84 19.08
CA VAL A 232 -11.93 -15.06 17.98
C VAL A 232 -11.69 -13.59 18.26
N ASP A 233 -10.90 -12.96 17.41
CA ASP A 233 -10.58 -11.53 17.47
C ASP A 233 -11.12 -10.82 16.23
N TYR A 234 -11.57 -9.59 16.40
CA TYR A 234 -12.18 -8.80 15.32
C TYR A 234 -11.22 -7.73 14.84
N VAL A 235 -10.83 -7.81 13.57
CA VAL A 235 -9.95 -6.84 12.93
C VAL A 235 -10.55 -6.47 11.59
N ASP A 236 -10.53 -5.17 11.24
CA ASP A 236 -11.00 -4.69 9.94
C ASP A 236 -10.41 -5.57 8.81
N PRO A 237 -11.25 -6.18 7.95
CA PRO A 237 -10.80 -7.03 6.84
C PRO A 237 -9.75 -6.38 5.94
N LYS A 238 -9.73 -5.06 5.86
CA LYS A 238 -8.77 -4.26 5.08
C LYS A 238 -7.36 -4.27 5.67
N ASP A 239 -7.21 -4.56 6.97
CA ASP A 239 -5.92 -4.54 7.67
C ASP A 239 -5.29 -5.94 7.74
N VAL A 240 -4.91 -6.46 6.57
CA VAL A 240 -4.37 -7.83 6.42
C VAL A 240 -3.14 -8.07 7.28
N GLU A 241 -2.22 -7.09 7.36
CA GLU A 241 -1.00 -7.20 8.17
C GLU A 241 -1.35 -7.37 9.66
N LYS A 242 -2.27 -6.55 10.18
CA LYS A 242 -2.73 -6.67 11.57
C LYS A 242 -3.41 -8.00 11.83
N ARG A 243 -4.24 -8.50 10.90
CA ARG A 243 -4.89 -9.82 11.03
C ARG A 243 -3.87 -10.94 11.20
N ILE A 244 -2.83 -10.95 10.37
CA ILE A 244 -1.75 -11.94 10.46
C ILE A 244 -0.95 -11.77 11.77
N LYS A 245 -0.69 -10.54 12.20
CA LYS A 245 0.03 -10.26 13.45
C LYS A 245 -0.74 -10.75 14.68
N VAL A 246 -2.03 -10.43 14.76
CA VAL A 246 -2.90 -10.87 15.87
C VAL A 246 -3.03 -12.39 15.88
N MET A 247 -3.24 -13.02 14.72
CA MET A 247 -3.27 -14.47 14.60
C MET A 247 -1.98 -15.10 15.15
N LYS A 248 -0.80 -14.61 14.74
CA LYS A 248 0.49 -15.12 15.24
C LYS A 248 0.64 -14.95 16.76
N ALA A 249 0.24 -13.80 17.30
CA ALA A 249 0.30 -13.55 18.75
C ALA A 249 -0.57 -14.55 19.55
N ILE A 250 -1.74 -14.91 19.04
CA ILE A 250 -2.61 -15.92 19.66
C ILE A 250 -1.96 -17.32 19.58
N ILE A 251 -1.33 -17.67 18.46
CA ILE A 251 -0.61 -18.96 18.29
C ILE A 251 0.54 -19.06 19.30
N GLU A 252 1.30 -17.98 19.49
CA GLU A 252 2.42 -17.93 20.44
C GLU A 252 1.97 -18.19 21.90
N LEU A 253 0.72 -17.86 22.22
CA LEU A 253 0.11 -18.14 23.53
C LEU A 253 -0.40 -19.59 23.67
N GLY A 254 -0.35 -20.38 22.60
CA GLY A 254 -0.81 -21.77 22.58
C GLY A 254 -2.29 -21.95 22.30
N PHE A 255 -2.98 -20.91 21.83
CA PHE A 255 -4.41 -20.94 21.50
C PHE A 255 -4.64 -21.09 19.99
N VAL A 256 -5.88 -21.43 19.62
CA VAL A 256 -6.33 -21.59 18.23
C VAL A 256 -6.93 -20.27 17.73
N PRO A 257 -6.32 -19.54 16.78
CA PRO A 257 -6.81 -18.24 16.36
C PRO A 257 -7.86 -18.32 15.25
N TYR A 258 -8.81 -17.38 15.27
CA TYR A 258 -9.63 -17.03 14.13
C TYR A 258 -9.88 -15.52 14.11
N ILE A 259 -9.38 -14.82 13.09
CA ILE A 259 -9.50 -13.36 12.98
C ILE A 259 -10.58 -12.99 11.98
N ALA A 260 -11.68 -12.47 12.49
CA ALA A 260 -12.92 -12.26 11.75
C ALA A 260 -13.23 -10.79 11.45
N ASP A 261 -14.16 -10.58 10.52
CA ASP A 261 -14.91 -9.34 10.41
C ASP A 261 -16.00 -9.28 11.50
N LYS A 262 -16.48 -8.07 11.81
CA LYS A 262 -17.47 -7.85 12.88
C LYS A 262 -18.80 -8.61 12.72
N GLU A 263 -19.17 -8.98 11.49
CA GLU A 263 -20.44 -9.68 11.21
C GLU A 263 -20.25 -11.20 11.13
N LEU A 264 -19.03 -11.71 11.31
CA LEU A 264 -18.67 -13.13 11.08
C LEU A 264 -19.11 -13.61 9.69
N SER A 265 -19.02 -12.71 8.71
CA SER A 265 -19.66 -12.87 7.42
C SER A 265 -18.71 -13.20 6.27
N GLU A 266 -17.42 -12.97 6.50
CA GLU A 266 -16.34 -13.27 5.58
C GLU A 266 -15.51 -14.47 6.08
N ILE A 267 -14.76 -15.10 5.17
CA ILE A 267 -13.77 -16.11 5.58
C ILE A 267 -12.60 -15.38 6.27
N GLY A 268 -12.45 -15.64 7.57
CA GLY A 268 -11.43 -15.04 8.43
C GLY A 268 -9.97 -15.40 8.11
N VAL A 269 -9.06 -15.05 9.02
CA VAL A 269 -7.64 -15.47 9.00
C VAL A 269 -7.38 -16.43 10.16
N ASN A 270 -6.82 -17.60 9.86
CA ASN A 270 -6.44 -18.67 10.78
C ASN A 270 -5.27 -19.46 10.16
N PRO A 271 -4.65 -20.46 10.82
CA PRO A 271 -3.45 -21.11 10.32
C PRO A 271 -3.64 -21.81 8.96
N CYS A 272 -4.85 -22.29 8.67
CA CYS A 272 -5.17 -22.90 7.39
C CYS A 272 -5.37 -21.83 6.31
N THR A 273 -5.99 -20.70 6.61
CA THR A 273 -6.21 -19.60 5.66
C THR A 273 -5.03 -18.61 5.56
N ALA A 274 -4.06 -18.67 6.47
CA ALA A 274 -2.88 -17.81 6.53
C ALA A 274 -1.73 -18.29 5.63
N GLY A 275 -1.88 -19.47 5.00
CA GLY A 275 -0.96 -20.03 4.01
C GLY A 275 -1.66 -20.64 2.79
N ILE A 276 -2.99 -20.85 2.83
CA ILE A 276 -3.79 -20.96 1.61
C ILE A 276 -3.65 -19.63 0.89
N SER A 277 -2.96 -19.65 -0.23
CA SER A 277 -3.03 -18.51 -1.12
C SER A 277 -4.47 -18.37 -1.60
N ARG A 278 -5.03 -17.19 -1.35
CA ARG A 278 -6.44 -16.89 -1.54
C ARG A 278 -6.80 -16.82 -3.02
N GLY A 279 -6.63 -17.86 -3.82
CA GLY A 279 -7.02 -17.79 -5.22
C GLY A 279 -6.37 -18.85 -6.10
N PRO A 280 -6.85 -18.96 -7.35
CA PRO A 280 -6.20 -19.79 -8.37
C PRO A 280 -4.73 -19.38 -8.53
N GLU A 281 -3.85 -20.36 -8.80
CA GLU A 281 -2.46 -20.06 -9.11
C GLU A 281 -2.36 -19.10 -10.30
N VAL A 282 -1.48 -18.11 -10.18
CA VAL A 282 -1.15 -17.14 -11.23
C VAL A 282 0.19 -17.51 -11.86
N ILE A 283 0.20 -17.74 -13.16
CA ILE A 283 1.41 -17.97 -13.94
C ILE A 283 1.79 -16.65 -14.60
N ILE A 284 2.93 -16.08 -14.20
CA ILE A 284 3.54 -14.96 -14.90
C ILE A 284 4.46 -15.55 -15.98
N TYR A 285 4.11 -15.37 -17.25
CA TYR A 285 5.00 -15.76 -18.34
C TYR A 285 5.97 -14.62 -18.65
N PHE A 286 7.27 -14.92 -18.54
CA PHE A 286 8.36 -14.04 -18.94
C PHE A 286 9.54 -14.90 -19.42
N ASP A 287 10.02 -14.62 -20.63
CA ASP A 287 11.18 -15.29 -21.19
C ASP A 287 11.98 -14.30 -22.04
N PRO A 288 13.21 -13.92 -21.64
CA PRO A 288 14.00 -12.92 -22.36
C PRO A 288 14.48 -13.39 -23.74
N ARG A 289 14.32 -14.68 -24.08
CA ARG A 289 14.64 -15.21 -25.42
C ARG A 289 13.64 -14.73 -26.49
N TYR A 290 12.44 -14.36 -26.06
CA TYR A 290 11.35 -13.94 -26.93
C TYR A 290 11.17 -12.42 -26.85
N GLY A 291 10.97 -11.79 -28.01
CA GLY A 291 10.75 -10.35 -28.10
C GLY A 291 9.35 -9.93 -27.63
N SER A 292 9.12 -8.62 -27.63
CA SER A 292 7.84 -7.97 -27.36
C SER A 292 7.63 -6.86 -28.38
N ASN A 293 6.39 -6.58 -28.79
CA ASN A 293 6.12 -5.57 -29.82
C ASN A 293 5.48 -4.31 -29.22
N TRP A 294 4.47 -4.46 -28.38
CA TRP A 294 3.75 -3.34 -27.77
C TRP A 294 4.14 -3.10 -26.31
N ILE A 295 4.48 -4.16 -25.56
CA ILE A 295 4.92 -4.00 -24.18
C ILE A 295 6.41 -3.69 -24.17
N ARG A 296 6.76 -2.46 -23.75
CA ARG A 296 8.13 -1.92 -23.81
C ARG A 296 9.13 -2.70 -22.96
N ASN A 297 8.79 -2.92 -21.68
CA ASN A 297 9.68 -3.55 -20.70
C ASN A 297 9.00 -4.75 -20.02
N PRO A 298 8.93 -5.94 -20.67
CA PRO A 298 8.34 -7.14 -20.06
C PRO A 298 9.00 -7.56 -18.75
N GLU A 299 10.31 -7.35 -18.59
CA GLU A 299 11.03 -7.70 -17.36
C GLU A 299 10.53 -6.86 -16.18
N GLU A 300 10.40 -5.55 -16.34
CA GLU A 300 9.86 -4.66 -15.31
C GLU A 300 8.39 -4.95 -15.03
N TYR A 301 7.62 -5.33 -16.05
CA TYR A 301 6.23 -5.71 -15.84
C TYR A 301 6.13 -6.97 -14.97
N LYS A 302 6.98 -7.97 -15.23
CA LYS A 302 7.17 -9.13 -14.35
C LYS A 302 7.56 -8.70 -12.93
N GLU A 303 8.56 -7.82 -12.76
CA GLU A 303 8.97 -7.35 -11.43
C GLU A 303 7.85 -6.64 -10.68
N TYR A 304 7.07 -5.82 -11.38
CA TYR A 304 5.92 -5.13 -10.80
C TYR A 304 4.89 -6.12 -10.29
N LEU A 305 4.44 -7.06 -11.14
CA LEU A 305 3.47 -8.07 -10.75
C LEU A 305 3.97 -8.90 -9.57
N SER A 306 5.21 -9.37 -9.61
CA SER A 306 5.83 -10.11 -8.51
C SER A 306 5.85 -9.31 -7.22
N SER A 307 6.29 -8.04 -7.25
CA SER A 307 6.35 -7.20 -6.04
C SER A 307 4.97 -6.96 -5.43
N VAL A 308 3.94 -6.78 -6.25
CA VAL A 308 2.56 -6.64 -5.80
C VAL A 308 2.04 -7.96 -5.24
N PHE A 309 2.28 -9.06 -5.93
CA PHE A 309 1.82 -10.38 -5.53
C PHE A 309 2.48 -10.87 -4.24
N ASP A 310 3.77 -10.60 -4.04
CA ASP A 310 4.47 -10.82 -2.77
C ASP A 310 3.82 -10.02 -1.63
N LYS A 311 3.56 -8.73 -1.87
CA LYS A 311 2.92 -7.84 -0.89
C LYS A 311 1.54 -8.33 -0.45
N TYR A 312 0.78 -8.94 -1.36
CA TYR A 312 -0.59 -9.41 -1.10
C TYR A 312 -0.72 -10.93 -0.97
N ASN A 313 0.40 -11.65 -0.87
CA ASN A 313 0.45 -13.12 -0.70
C ASN A 313 -0.33 -13.90 -1.77
N VAL A 314 -0.24 -13.44 -3.02
CA VAL A 314 -0.77 -14.13 -4.21
C VAL A 314 0.12 -15.35 -4.51
N ASN A 315 -0.48 -16.47 -4.90
CA ASN A 315 0.23 -17.69 -5.28
C ASN A 315 0.54 -17.59 -6.75
N TYR A 316 1.78 -17.22 -7.02
CA TYR A 316 2.25 -17.10 -8.38
C TYR A 316 3.56 -17.84 -8.59
N ARG A 317 3.81 -18.18 -9.84
CA ARG A 317 5.11 -18.64 -10.33
C ARG A 317 5.46 -17.93 -11.62
N ILE A 318 6.73 -17.58 -11.77
CA ILE A 318 7.28 -17.05 -13.01
C ILE A 318 7.80 -18.24 -13.83
N VAL A 319 7.43 -18.29 -15.12
CA VAL A 319 7.78 -19.41 -15.99
C VAL A 319 8.32 -18.90 -17.34
N ASP A 320 9.28 -19.66 -17.88
CA ASP A 320 9.80 -19.49 -19.23
C ASP A 320 8.95 -20.26 -20.27
N ALA A 321 9.30 -20.18 -21.55
CA ALA A 321 8.53 -20.80 -22.63
C ALA A 321 8.45 -22.34 -22.51
N ASP A 322 9.50 -22.98 -22.03
CA ASP A 322 9.58 -24.44 -21.85
C ASP A 322 8.67 -24.91 -20.72
N SER A 323 8.76 -24.23 -19.58
CA SER A 323 7.93 -24.51 -18.40
C SER A 323 6.46 -24.23 -18.69
N LEU A 324 6.15 -23.14 -19.41
CA LEU A 324 4.79 -22.84 -19.85
C LEU A 324 4.23 -23.97 -20.71
N ALA A 325 4.97 -24.46 -21.71
CA ALA A 325 4.51 -25.56 -22.55
C ALA A 325 4.20 -26.83 -21.76
N ASN A 326 5.01 -27.16 -20.74
CA ASN A 326 4.78 -28.30 -19.85
C ASN A 326 3.49 -28.14 -19.04
N ILE A 327 3.28 -26.97 -18.44
CA ILE A 327 2.10 -26.66 -17.63
C ILE A 327 0.81 -26.73 -18.47
N LEU A 328 0.81 -26.10 -19.64
CA LEU A 328 -0.34 -26.12 -20.55
C LEU A 328 -0.65 -27.53 -21.05
N SER A 329 0.39 -28.33 -21.31
CA SER A 329 0.25 -29.74 -21.70
C SER A 329 -0.32 -30.61 -20.60
N ALA A 330 -0.01 -30.31 -19.33
CA ALA A 330 -0.56 -31.00 -18.17
C ALA A 330 -2.02 -30.63 -17.88
N GLY A 331 -2.55 -29.57 -18.51
CA GLY A 331 -3.94 -29.13 -18.31
C GLY A 331 -4.18 -28.50 -16.93
N GLU A 332 -3.13 -27.96 -16.31
CA GLU A 332 -3.24 -27.31 -14.99
C GLU A 332 -4.19 -26.11 -15.07
N ARG A 333 -5.09 -25.99 -14.09
CA ARG A 333 -6.00 -24.84 -14.00
C ARG A 333 -5.31 -23.70 -13.28
N ALA A 334 -4.97 -22.66 -14.03
CA ALA A 334 -4.29 -21.46 -13.54
C ALA A 334 -4.75 -20.23 -14.33
N ILE A 335 -4.34 -19.05 -13.85
CA ILE A 335 -4.46 -17.78 -14.57
C ILE A 335 -3.11 -17.50 -15.23
N LEU A 336 -3.07 -17.45 -16.55
CA LEU A 336 -1.88 -17.05 -17.29
C LEU A 336 -1.88 -15.53 -17.50
N VAL A 337 -0.79 -14.88 -17.12
CA VAL A 337 -0.50 -13.46 -17.36
C VAL A 337 0.78 -13.35 -18.18
N PRO A 338 0.69 -13.21 -19.51
CA PRO A 338 1.83 -12.89 -20.33
C PRO A 338 2.31 -11.46 -20.04
N THR A 339 3.59 -11.30 -19.77
CA THR A 339 4.22 -9.97 -19.62
C THR A 339 4.69 -9.38 -20.94
N SER A 340 4.49 -10.12 -22.04
CA SER A 340 4.70 -9.69 -23.42
C SER A 340 3.42 -9.92 -24.24
N ASP A 341 3.21 -9.11 -25.28
CA ASP A 341 2.17 -9.28 -26.28
C ASP A 341 2.53 -10.31 -27.37
N VAL A 342 3.65 -11.01 -27.21
CA VAL A 342 4.13 -12.07 -28.10
C VAL A 342 4.16 -13.39 -27.31
N LEU A 343 3.57 -14.44 -27.88
CA LEU A 343 3.56 -15.78 -27.27
C LEU A 343 4.58 -16.67 -27.96
N PRO A 344 5.27 -17.56 -27.23
CA PRO A 344 6.34 -18.37 -27.80
C PRO A 344 5.77 -19.46 -28.71
N ASP A 345 6.49 -19.75 -29.79
CA ASP A 345 6.22 -20.83 -30.74
C ASP A 345 6.01 -22.20 -30.09
N LYS A 346 6.58 -22.42 -28.90
CA LYS A 346 6.36 -23.63 -28.09
C LYS A 346 4.90 -23.85 -27.66
N VAL A 347 4.10 -22.78 -27.54
CA VAL A 347 2.70 -22.87 -27.11
C VAL A 347 1.72 -22.30 -28.12
N TRP A 348 2.19 -21.41 -29.00
CA TRP A 348 1.41 -20.71 -30.00
C TRP A 348 2.05 -20.82 -31.39
N ASP A 349 1.49 -21.66 -32.26
CA ASP A 349 1.94 -21.89 -33.64
C ASP A 349 1.02 -21.29 -34.71
N GLY A 350 -0.04 -20.60 -34.28
CA GLY A 350 -1.05 -19.99 -35.14
C GLY A 350 -2.17 -20.91 -35.61
N THR A 351 -2.26 -22.12 -35.05
CA THR A 351 -3.28 -23.12 -35.43
C THR A 351 -4.24 -23.43 -34.28
N GLU A 352 -5.41 -24.00 -34.59
CA GLU A 352 -6.33 -24.48 -33.56
C GLU A 352 -5.73 -25.60 -32.68
N GLY A 353 -4.68 -26.27 -33.16
CA GLY A 353 -3.96 -27.32 -32.45
C GLY A 353 -2.98 -26.81 -31.39
N SER A 354 -2.66 -25.52 -31.41
CA SER A 354 -1.78 -24.84 -30.45
C SER A 354 -2.11 -25.22 -29.01
N LEU A 355 -1.08 -25.48 -28.19
CA LEU A 355 -1.25 -25.87 -26.79
C LEU A 355 -2.08 -24.85 -26.02
N ILE A 356 -1.78 -23.56 -26.20
CA ILE A 356 -2.47 -22.48 -25.48
C ILE A 356 -3.94 -22.36 -25.88
N VAL A 357 -4.30 -22.60 -27.15
CA VAL A 357 -5.69 -22.58 -27.62
C VAL A 357 -6.48 -23.75 -27.04
N ARG A 358 -5.91 -24.96 -27.06
CA ARG A 358 -6.54 -26.15 -26.46
C ARG A 358 -6.72 -26.00 -24.96
N TRP A 359 -5.70 -25.47 -24.28
CA TRP A 359 -5.74 -25.21 -22.84
C TRP A 359 -6.80 -24.15 -22.49
N LEU A 360 -6.82 -23.03 -23.20
CA LEU A 360 -7.84 -21.98 -23.03
C LEU A 360 -9.24 -22.58 -23.24
N ARG A 361 -9.50 -23.23 -24.38
CA ARG A 361 -10.82 -23.84 -24.67
C ARG A 361 -11.21 -24.93 -23.67
N GLY A 362 -10.23 -25.55 -23.00
CA GLY A 362 -10.42 -26.57 -21.96
C GLY A 362 -10.68 -26.04 -20.54
N GLY A 363 -10.78 -24.72 -20.34
CA GLY A 363 -11.06 -24.10 -19.05
C GLY A 363 -9.93 -23.23 -18.49
N GLY A 364 -8.86 -23.00 -19.24
CA GLY A 364 -7.81 -22.06 -18.88
C GLY A 364 -8.30 -20.61 -18.80
N THR A 365 -7.58 -19.78 -18.05
CA THR A 365 -7.83 -18.33 -17.98
C THR A 365 -6.59 -17.56 -18.43
N ILE A 366 -6.75 -16.61 -19.35
CA ILE A 366 -5.67 -15.72 -19.79
C ILE A 366 -6.07 -14.29 -19.46
N VAL A 367 -5.17 -13.53 -18.83
CA VAL A 367 -5.28 -12.08 -18.65
C VAL A 367 -4.22 -11.42 -19.52
N TRP A 368 -4.65 -10.60 -20.47
CA TRP A 368 -3.85 -10.11 -21.59
C TRP A 368 -3.82 -8.58 -21.64
N THR A 369 -2.64 -7.99 -21.80
CA THR A 369 -2.43 -6.53 -21.92
C THR A 369 -1.80 -6.12 -23.26
N GLY A 370 -1.64 -7.04 -24.21
CA GLY A 370 -1.16 -6.71 -25.54
C GLY A 370 -2.22 -6.00 -26.38
N ASP A 371 -1.79 -5.32 -27.45
CA ASP A 371 -2.67 -4.55 -28.35
C ASP A 371 -3.75 -5.44 -28.99
N TRP A 372 -3.33 -6.50 -29.68
CA TRP A 372 -4.19 -7.47 -30.33
C TRP A 372 -3.86 -8.87 -29.85
N GLU A 373 -4.89 -9.65 -29.51
CA GLU A 373 -4.75 -10.97 -28.92
C GLU A 373 -4.12 -11.95 -29.90
N PHE A 374 -3.10 -12.71 -29.45
CA PHE A 374 -2.48 -13.78 -30.25
C PHE A 374 -1.92 -13.36 -31.62
N TYR A 375 -1.64 -12.07 -31.80
CA TYR A 375 -1.26 -11.50 -33.10
C TYR A 375 0.10 -12.01 -33.60
N TYR A 376 1.07 -12.16 -32.69
CA TYR A 376 2.43 -12.59 -33.05
C TYR A 376 2.77 -13.98 -32.52
N ILE A 377 3.46 -14.76 -33.36
CA ILE A 377 4.23 -15.93 -32.95
C ILE A 377 5.65 -15.45 -32.64
N GLY A 378 6.12 -15.71 -31.42
CA GLY A 378 7.49 -15.43 -31.01
C GLY A 378 8.40 -16.60 -31.33
N HIS A 379 9.53 -16.33 -31.96
CA HIS A 379 10.66 -17.23 -32.07
C HIS A 379 11.84 -16.65 -31.28
N GLU A 380 12.82 -17.48 -30.96
CA GLU A 380 14.05 -16.98 -30.31
C GLU A 380 14.72 -15.94 -31.23
N GLY A 381 14.71 -14.68 -30.79
CA GLY A 381 15.31 -13.54 -31.49
C GLY A 381 14.47 -12.87 -32.60
N TRP A 382 13.27 -13.34 -32.95
CA TRP A 382 12.42 -12.68 -33.96
C TRP A 382 10.93 -13.00 -33.79
N ILE A 383 10.05 -12.24 -34.46
CA ILE A 383 8.58 -12.39 -34.37
C ILE A 383 7.94 -12.57 -35.76
N GLU A 384 6.90 -13.39 -35.85
CA GLU A 384 6.13 -13.67 -37.06
C GLU A 384 4.67 -13.23 -36.88
N HIS A 385 4.08 -12.64 -37.93
CA HIS A 385 2.62 -12.48 -38.04
C HIS A 385 2.12 -13.19 -39.31
N ARG A 386 0.97 -13.85 -39.23
CA ARG A 386 0.27 -14.48 -40.35
C ARG A 386 -1.15 -13.96 -40.44
N ASP A 387 -1.63 -13.70 -41.65
CA ASP A 387 -2.97 -13.12 -41.84
C ASP A 387 -4.07 -13.99 -41.20
N GLY A 388 -4.87 -13.37 -40.32
CA GLY A 388 -6.03 -13.99 -39.67
C GLY A 388 -5.70 -14.90 -38.48
N ILE A 389 -4.44 -14.92 -38.03
CA ILE A 389 -3.98 -15.76 -36.92
C ILE A 389 -4.70 -15.43 -35.60
N GLU A 390 -5.04 -14.16 -35.39
CA GLU A 390 -5.76 -13.62 -34.25
C GLU A 390 -7.22 -14.12 -34.13
N GLU A 391 -7.80 -14.61 -35.23
CA GLU A 391 -9.16 -15.14 -35.25
C GLU A 391 -9.22 -16.58 -34.72
N VAL A 392 -8.11 -17.31 -34.82
CA VAL A 392 -8.02 -18.74 -34.54
C VAL A 392 -8.46 -19.09 -33.11
N PRO A 393 -8.00 -18.42 -32.04
CA PRO A 393 -8.39 -18.77 -30.67
C PRO A 393 -9.91 -18.67 -30.45
N PHE A 394 -10.55 -17.68 -31.09
CA PHE A 394 -11.96 -17.34 -30.95
C PHE A 394 -12.87 -17.96 -32.03
N GLY A 395 -12.28 -18.53 -33.09
CA GLY A 395 -12.96 -19.06 -34.28
C GLY A 395 -13.50 -18.00 -35.25
N ARG A 396 -13.26 -16.72 -34.97
CA ARG A 396 -13.65 -15.55 -35.78
C ARG A 396 -12.98 -14.29 -35.23
N ARG A 397 -13.01 -13.21 -36.00
CA ARG A 397 -12.67 -11.88 -35.50
C ARG A 397 -13.59 -11.42 -34.37
N VAL A 398 -13.00 -11.05 -33.24
CA VAL A 398 -13.71 -10.51 -32.05
C VAL A 398 -13.30 -9.08 -31.70
N THR A 399 -12.22 -8.58 -32.30
CA THR A 399 -11.59 -7.29 -31.99
C THR A 399 -11.76 -6.32 -33.16
N SER A 400 -12.14 -5.08 -32.85
CA SER A 400 -12.27 -3.97 -33.82
C SER A 400 -10.94 -3.24 -33.99
N ASP A 401 -10.66 -2.75 -35.21
CA ASP A 401 -9.54 -1.85 -35.49
C ASP A 401 -9.89 -0.36 -35.28
N LYS A 402 -11.17 -0.06 -35.03
CA LYS A 402 -11.67 1.29 -34.76
C LYS A 402 -11.60 1.62 -33.28
N ALA A 403 -10.97 2.74 -32.97
CA ALA A 403 -10.91 3.29 -31.63
C ALA A 403 -12.30 3.75 -31.14
N VAL A 404 -12.55 3.61 -29.84
CA VAL A 404 -13.80 4.04 -29.20
C VAL A 404 -13.56 4.49 -27.76
N GLN A 405 -14.24 5.57 -27.36
CA GLN A 405 -14.23 6.01 -25.97
C GLN A 405 -15.09 5.06 -25.13
N VAL A 406 -14.48 4.38 -24.14
CA VAL A 406 -15.13 3.40 -23.25
C VAL A 406 -15.30 3.94 -21.84
N ARG A 407 -16.46 3.67 -21.23
CA ARG A 407 -16.79 4.07 -19.86
C ARG A 407 -16.76 2.90 -18.90
N VAL A 408 -16.22 3.16 -17.71
CA VAL A 408 -16.11 2.18 -16.62
C VAL A 408 -17.50 1.74 -16.14
N THR A 409 -17.71 0.43 -16.06
CA THR A 409 -18.93 -0.18 -15.50
C THR A 409 -18.85 -0.33 -13.99
N GLU A 410 -19.94 -0.69 -13.31
CA GLU A 410 -19.90 -0.99 -11.87
C GLU A 410 -19.01 -2.21 -11.54
N VAL A 411 -18.97 -3.20 -12.44
CA VAL A 411 -18.08 -4.36 -12.33
C VAL A 411 -16.62 -3.93 -12.48
N GLY A 412 -16.34 -3.02 -13.41
CA GLY A 412 -15.02 -2.41 -13.58
C GLY A 412 -14.57 -1.65 -12.33
N LYS A 413 -15.43 -0.80 -11.75
CA LYS A 413 -15.13 -0.08 -10.51
C LYS A 413 -14.85 -1.02 -9.33
N LYS A 414 -15.56 -2.16 -9.27
CA LYS A 414 -15.39 -3.17 -8.22
C LYS A 414 -14.04 -3.87 -8.32
N TYR A 415 -13.64 -4.30 -9.52
CA TYR A 415 -12.47 -5.16 -9.70
C TYR A 415 -11.20 -4.41 -10.13
N ILE A 416 -11.34 -3.27 -10.79
CA ILE A 416 -10.25 -2.42 -11.27
C ILE A 416 -10.53 -0.98 -10.80
N PRO A 417 -10.46 -0.70 -9.48
CA PRO A 417 -10.84 0.59 -8.91
C PRO A 417 -9.96 1.78 -9.36
N SER A 418 -8.84 1.54 -10.04
CA SER A 418 -8.03 2.56 -10.71
C SER A 418 -8.43 2.82 -12.17
N LEU A 419 -9.30 2.00 -12.76
CA LEU A 419 -9.75 2.17 -14.14
C LEU A 419 -10.54 3.47 -14.30
N LYS A 420 -10.26 4.20 -15.38
CA LYS A 420 -10.97 5.43 -15.76
C LYS A 420 -11.52 5.32 -17.18
N GLU A 421 -12.28 6.33 -17.61
CA GLU A 421 -12.71 6.45 -19.00
C GLU A 421 -11.48 6.69 -19.89
N PHE A 422 -11.36 5.96 -21.00
CA PHE A 422 -10.24 6.09 -21.94
C PHE A 422 -10.68 5.75 -23.38
N GLU A 423 -9.84 6.08 -24.35
CA GLU A 423 -10.01 5.65 -25.73
C GLU A 423 -9.35 4.27 -25.93
N SER A 424 -10.17 3.24 -26.14
CA SER A 424 -9.68 1.90 -26.47
C SER A 424 -9.39 1.83 -27.97
N MET A 425 -8.16 1.43 -28.34
CA MET A 425 -7.72 1.30 -29.73
C MET A 425 -8.15 -0.02 -30.40
N ARG A 426 -8.39 -1.06 -29.59
CA ARG A 426 -8.71 -2.43 -30.00
C ARG A 426 -9.82 -3.02 -29.13
N PRO A 427 -11.03 -2.44 -29.11
CA PRO A 427 -12.09 -2.95 -28.26
C PRO A 427 -12.65 -4.27 -28.82
N PHE A 428 -13.13 -5.15 -27.93
CA PHE A 428 -13.92 -6.30 -28.35
C PHE A 428 -15.31 -5.86 -28.82
N ILE A 429 -15.85 -6.55 -29.82
CA ILE A 429 -17.20 -6.33 -30.39
C ILE A 429 -18.09 -7.58 -30.36
N ALA A 430 -17.58 -8.71 -29.86
CA ALA A 430 -18.29 -9.99 -29.81
C ALA A 430 -19.21 -10.13 -28.59
N ARG A 431 -20.37 -9.47 -28.63
CA ARG A 431 -21.31 -9.41 -27.49
C ARG A 431 -21.81 -10.77 -27.00
N ASP A 432 -21.98 -11.73 -27.91
CA ASP A 432 -22.43 -13.09 -27.60
C ASP A 432 -21.40 -13.94 -26.84
N MET A 433 -20.13 -13.52 -26.82
CA MET A 433 -19.05 -14.16 -26.05
C MET A 433 -18.79 -13.45 -24.72
N LEU A 434 -19.38 -12.28 -24.49
CA LEU A 434 -19.11 -11.45 -23.32
C LEU A 434 -19.58 -12.15 -22.03
N LEU A 435 -18.65 -12.35 -21.10
CA LEU A 435 -18.94 -12.75 -19.72
C LEU A 435 -19.13 -11.54 -18.83
N GLU A 436 -18.17 -10.61 -18.89
CA GLU A 436 -18.16 -9.39 -18.08
C GLU A 436 -17.54 -8.25 -18.87
N ALA A 437 -18.14 -7.06 -18.78
CA ALA A 437 -17.54 -5.82 -19.29
C ALA A 437 -17.08 -4.98 -18.11
N TYR A 438 -15.79 -4.67 -18.05
CA TYR A 438 -15.24 -3.76 -17.04
C TYR A 438 -15.29 -2.30 -17.52
N ALA A 439 -15.20 -2.08 -18.83
CA ALA A 439 -15.60 -0.84 -19.47
C ALA A 439 -16.26 -1.11 -20.84
N SER A 440 -17.15 -0.21 -21.26
CA SER A 440 -17.98 -0.41 -22.44
C SER A 440 -18.44 0.88 -23.12
N SER A 441 -18.78 0.79 -24.41
CA SER A 441 -19.41 1.84 -25.20
C SER A 441 -20.10 1.25 -26.43
N ASP A 442 -21.41 1.42 -26.56
CA ASP A 442 -22.20 1.04 -27.76
C ASP A 442 -21.88 -0.34 -28.38
N GLY A 443 -21.77 -1.37 -27.53
CA GLY A 443 -21.48 -2.75 -27.97
C GLY A 443 -20.00 -3.07 -28.18
N ALA A 444 -19.11 -2.13 -27.86
CA ALA A 444 -17.68 -2.30 -27.74
C ALA A 444 -17.27 -2.44 -26.26
N PHE A 445 -16.28 -3.28 -25.96
CA PHE A 445 -15.88 -3.62 -24.59
C PHE A 445 -14.36 -3.71 -24.44
N ASP A 446 -13.79 -2.95 -23.51
CA ASP A 446 -12.38 -3.01 -23.12
C ASP A 446 -12.16 -2.19 -21.82
N PRO A 447 -11.66 -2.76 -20.72
CA PRO A 447 -11.38 -4.17 -20.50
C PRO A 447 -12.64 -5.03 -20.49
N ALA A 448 -12.53 -6.29 -20.89
CA ALA A 448 -13.63 -7.26 -20.83
C ALA A 448 -13.16 -8.71 -20.80
N ALA A 449 -14.00 -9.57 -20.21
CA ALA A 449 -13.84 -11.01 -20.18
C ALA A 449 -14.75 -11.68 -21.22
N MET A 450 -14.18 -12.56 -22.04
CA MET A 450 -14.84 -13.32 -23.10
C MET A 450 -14.79 -14.82 -22.79
N LYS A 451 -15.90 -15.52 -23.04
CA LYS A 451 -15.96 -16.98 -22.98
C LYS A 451 -15.34 -17.57 -24.24
N VAL A 452 -14.37 -18.47 -24.07
CA VAL A 452 -13.70 -19.18 -25.18
C VAL A 452 -13.70 -20.67 -24.86
N GLY A 453 -14.61 -21.43 -25.48
CA GLY A 453 -14.90 -22.80 -25.04
C GLY A 453 -15.37 -22.82 -23.58
N GLU A 454 -14.72 -23.62 -22.74
CA GLU A 454 -14.95 -23.63 -21.29
C GLU A 454 -14.06 -22.63 -20.53
N GLY A 455 -13.11 -21.97 -21.20
CA GLY A 455 -12.19 -21.01 -20.59
C GLY A 455 -12.62 -19.55 -20.72
N THR A 456 -11.76 -18.70 -20.18
CA THR A 456 -11.99 -17.25 -20.11
C THR A 456 -10.77 -16.50 -20.63
N PHE A 457 -10.98 -15.61 -21.60
CA PHE A 457 -9.96 -14.68 -22.06
C PHE A 457 -10.32 -13.28 -21.58
N ILE A 458 -9.44 -12.63 -20.84
CA ILE A 458 -9.64 -11.28 -20.33
C ILE A 458 -8.64 -10.36 -20.99
N LYS A 459 -9.13 -9.40 -21.78
CA LYS A 459 -8.31 -8.30 -22.28
C LYS A 459 -8.38 -7.15 -21.29
N VAL A 460 -7.23 -6.60 -20.95
CA VAL A 460 -7.06 -5.46 -20.05
C VAL A 460 -6.36 -4.32 -20.79
N ALA A 461 -7.17 -3.37 -21.27
CA ALA A 461 -6.83 -2.04 -21.79
C ALA A 461 -5.78 -2.03 -22.90
N SER A 462 -6.21 -1.80 -24.15
CA SER A 462 -5.31 -1.35 -25.23
C SER A 462 -5.41 0.18 -25.38
N SER A 463 -4.56 0.92 -24.68
CA SER A 463 -4.46 2.38 -24.84
C SER A 463 -3.01 2.84 -24.83
N THR A 464 -2.77 4.05 -25.34
CA THR A 464 -1.44 4.67 -25.46
C THR A 464 -0.78 5.00 -24.12
N ASP A 465 -1.54 4.99 -23.00
CA ASP A 465 -1.13 5.55 -21.71
C ASP A 465 -0.69 4.49 -20.65
N SER A 466 -0.40 3.24 -21.05
CA SER A 466 0.48 2.29 -20.34
C SER A 466 0.08 1.77 -18.94
N LEU A 467 -1.13 2.00 -18.41
CA LEU A 467 -1.54 1.51 -17.08
C LEU A 467 -2.06 0.05 -17.04
N GLY A 468 -1.92 -0.71 -18.13
CA GLY A 468 -2.38 -2.11 -18.20
C GLY A 468 -1.81 -2.98 -17.07
N PHE A 469 -0.56 -2.75 -16.67
CA PHE A 469 0.09 -3.47 -15.58
C PHE A 469 -0.64 -3.32 -14.24
N LEU A 470 -1.05 -2.09 -13.91
CA LEU A 470 -1.79 -1.73 -12.72
C LEU A 470 -3.16 -2.41 -12.72
N TYR A 471 -3.84 -2.34 -13.87
CA TYR A 471 -5.19 -2.87 -14.02
C TYR A 471 -5.22 -4.40 -13.94
N VAL A 472 -4.22 -5.09 -14.49
CA VAL A 472 -4.07 -6.54 -14.33
C VAL A 472 -3.85 -6.92 -12.87
N ALA A 473 -2.96 -6.21 -12.18
CA ALA A 473 -2.70 -6.47 -10.77
C ALA A 473 -3.97 -6.29 -9.92
N GLU A 474 -4.69 -5.17 -10.07
CA GLU A 474 -5.96 -4.94 -9.38
C GLU A 474 -7.01 -5.99 -9.73
N LEU A 475 -7.18 -6.31 -11.03
CA LEU A 475 -8.10 -7.33 -11.48
C LEU A 475 -7.81 -8.65 -10.78
N ILE A 476 -6.54 -9.08 -10.71
CA ILE A 476 -6.14 -10.33 -10.06
C ILE A 476 -6.48 -10.30 -8.57
N LEU A 477 -6.02 -9.26 -7.87
CA LEU A 477 -6.23 -9.10 -6.42
C LEU A 477 -7.71 -9.04 -6.05
N ASN A 478 -8.55 -8.41 -6.88
CA ASN A 478 -9.94 -8.12 -6.52
C ASN A 478 -10.91 -9.17 -7.04
N LYS A 479 -10.73 -9.62 -8.29
CA LYS A 479 -11.64 -10.60 -8.91
C LYS A 479 -11.37 -12.01 -8.42
N PHE A 480 -10.10 -12.41 -8.38
CA PHE A 480 -9.72 -13.80 -8.10
C PHE A 480 -9.33 -14.01 -6.63
N TYR A 481 -8.86 -12.96 -5.97
CA TYR A 481 -8.45 -13.01 -4.56
C TYR A 481 -9.38 -12.28 -3.59
N GLY A 482 -10.35 -11.50 -4.08
CA GLY A 482 -11.38 -10.85 -3.27
C GLY A 482 -10.87 -9.75 -2.33
N LEU A 483 -9.71 -9.14 -2.61
CA LEU A 483 -9.01 -8.28 -1.65
C LEU A 483 -9.51 -6.82 -1.60
N GLY A 484 -10.26 -6.35 -2.60
CA GLY A 484 -10.79 -4.98 -2.65
C GLY A 484 -9.71 -3.88 -2.64
N VAL A 485 -8.54 -4.18 -3.19
CA VAL A 485 -7.35 -3.32 -3.23
C VAL A 485 -7.44 -2.33 -4.39
N LYS A 486 -7.12 -1.07 -4.10
CA LYS A 486 -6.76 -0.05 -5.10
C LYS A 486 -5.27 0.27 -4.98
N LEU A 487 -4.53 0.05 -6.06
CA LEU A 487 -3.08 0.20 -6.11
C LEU A 487 -2.64 1.62 -6.48
N SER A 488 -3.50 2.42 -7.13
CA SER A 488 -3.28 3.85 -7.27
C SER A 488 -3.85 4.64 -6.09
N SER A 489 -3.23 5.78 -5.79
CA SER A 489 -3.68 6.70 -4.75
C SER A 489 -3.85 8.11 -5.31
N GLU A 490 -4.68 8.93 -4.66
CA GLU A 490 -4.57 10.38 -4.87
C GLU A 490 -3.20 10.84 -4.37
N PRO A 491 -2.38 11.49 -5.22
CA PRO A 491 -1.01 11.80 -4.86
C PRO A 491 -0.97 12.80 -3.70
N ARG A 492 -0.17 12.48 -2.68
CA ARG A 492 0.12 13.39 -1.56
C ARG A 492 1.53 13.94 -1.71
N VAL A 493 1.65 14.99 -2.51
CA VAL A 493 2.92 15.67 -2.75
C VAL A 493 2.95 16.95 -1.92
N SER A 494 3.87 17.01 -0.96
CA SER A 494 4.03 18.13 -0.02
C SER A 494 5.06 19.16 -0.48
N PHE A 495 5.93 18.79 -1.44
CA PHE A 495 6.93 19.69 -2.00
C PHE A 495 7.10 19.44 -3.49
N CYS A 496 6.77 20.45 -4.29
CA CYS A 496 6.74 20.33 -5.74
C CYS A 496 7.56 21.45 -6.40
N GLY A 497 8.47 21.04 -7.27
CA GLY A 497 9.26 21.92 -8.12
C GLY A 497 8.79 21.86 -9.57
N ILE A 498 9.14 22.88 -10.33
CA ILE A 498 8.93 22.90 -11.78
C ILE A 498 10.26 23.05 -12.49
N VAL A 499 10.49 22.25 -13.53
CA VAL A 499 11.69 22.35 -14.37
C VAL A 499 11.61 23.64 -15.20
N TYR A 500 12.62 24.49 -15.03
CA TYR A 500 12.71 25.82 -15.64
C TYR A 500 14.01 25.93 -16.44
N ILE A 501 13.88 25.93 -17.76
CA ILE A 501 15.03 25.92 -18.69
C ILE A 501 15.13 27.24 -19.47
N LEU A 502 13.99 27.80 -19.85
CA LEU A 502 13.91 29.08 -20.54
C LEU A 502 12.68 29.84 -20.02
N PRO A 503 12.74 31.18 -19.96
CA PRO A 503 11.54 31.98 -19.68
C PRO A 503 10.53 31.81 -20.82
N SER A 504 9.26 31.56 -20.50
CA SER A 504 8.23 31.18 -21.48
C SER A 504 8.14 32.18 -22.64
N LYS A 505 8.06 33.46 -22.28
CA LYS A 505 7.96 34.58 -23.23
C LYS A 505 9.30 34.97 -23.88
N ALA A 506 10.41 34.37 -23.46
CA ALA A 506 11.72 34.53 -24.08
C ALA A 506 12.09 33.32 -24.96
N SER A 507 11.32 32.22 -24.91
CA SER A 507 11.56 31.04 -25.73
C SER A 507 11.38 31.39 -27.21
N SER A 508 12.42 31.09 -27.99
CA SER A 508 12.47 31.36 -29.43
C SER A 508 13.51 30.44 -30.08
N PRO A 509 13.47 30.20 -31.41
CA PRO A 509 14.48 29.35 -32.07
C PRO A 509 15.88 29.98 -32.12
N LYS A 510 16.09 31.14 -31.47
CA LYS A 510 17.37 31.85 -31.40
C LYS A 510 18.44 30.99 -30.74
N TRP A 511 18.12 30.34 -29.62
CA TRP A 511 19.11 29.56 -28.86
C TRP A 511 19.70 28.43 -29.70
N GLN A 512 18.90 27.80 -30.56
CA GLN A 512 19.38 26.73 -31.42
C GLN A 512 20.37 27.27 -32.46
N ARG A 513 20.05 28.41 -33.08
CA ARG A 513 20.90 29.04 -34.10
C ARG A 513 22.19 29.61 -33.55
N GLU A 514 22.15 30.17 -32.34
CA GLU A 514 23.27 30.96 -31.79
C GLU A 514 24.05 30.24 -30.69
N TYR A 515 23.40 29.36 -29.92
CA TYR A 515 23.97 28.74 -28.72
C TYR A 515 24.09 27.22 -28.81
N GLY A 516 23.35 26.56 -29.70
CA GLY A 516 23.32 25.10 -29.89
C GLY A 516 22.51 24.34 -28.83
N ASP A 517 22.48 24.83 -27.58
CA ASP A 517 21.70 24.26 -26.48
C ASP A 517 21.03 25.39 -25.68
N ARG A 518 19.76 25.21 -25.35
CA ARG A 518 18.90 26.18 -24.65
C ARG A 518 19.43 26.62 -23.29
N THR A 519 20.15 25.75 -22.59
CA THR A 519 20.73 26.04 -21.25
C THR A 519 21.80 27.15 -21.33
N TYR A 520 22.45 27.33 -22.49
CA TYR A 520 23.40 28.43 -22.71
C TYR A 520 22.74 29.82 -22.81
N PHE A 521 21.41 29.92 -22.82
CA PHE A 521 20.71 31.20 -22.62
C PHE A 521 21.21 31.91 -21.36
N TYR A 522 21.35 31.19 -20.24
CA TYR A 522 21.84 31.75 -18.98
C TYR A 522 23.30 32.21 -19.06
N VAL A 523 24.09 31.65 -19.97
CA VAL A 523 25.50 31.99 -20.15
C VAL A 523 25.68 33.18 -21.10
N LYS A 524 24.97 33.17 -22.23
CA LYS A 524 25.23 34.07 -23.36
C LYS A 524 24.38 35.35 -23.34
N GLU A 525 23.18 35.30 -22.77
CA GLU A 525 22.30 36.47 -22.69
C GLU A 525 22.61 37.36 -21.49
N ASN A 526 22.16 38.61 -21.55
CA ASN A 526 22.11 39.47 -20.37
C ASN A 526 20.70 39.40 -19.77
N LEU A 527 20.54 38.65 -18.68
CA LEU A 527 19.22 38.39 -18.08
C LEU A 527 18.55 39.66 -17.53
N SER A 528 19.29 40.76 -17.32
CA SER A 528 18.68 42.03 -16.92
C SER A 528 17.70 42.57 -17.96
N LYS A 529 17.88 42.23 -19.25
CA LYS A 529 16.92 42.58 -20.32
C LYS A 529 15.62 41.76 -20.24
N TYR A 530 15.67 40.61 -19.59
CA TYR A 530 14.58 39.66 -19.46
C TYR A 530 13.97 39.64 -18.04
N LYS A 531 14.45 40.49 -17.12
CA LYS A 531 14.03 40.54 -15.71
C LYS A 531 12.51 40.52 -15.55
N GLY A 532 11.79 41.36 -16.30
CA GLY A 532 10.33 41.41 -16.25
C GLY A 532 9.65 40.11 -16.68
N LEU A 533 10.13 39.47 -17.75
CA LEU A 533 9.56 38.22 -18.24
C LEU A 533 9.80 37.06 -17.28
N ILE A 534 11.02 36.97 -16.73
CA ILE A 534 11.37 35.96 -15.72
C ILE A 534 10.54 36.16 -14.46
N ASP A 535 10.42 37.40 -13.98
CA ASP A 535 9.65 37.73 -12.78
C ASP A 535 8.16 37.40 -12.92
N GLU A 536 7.58 37.63 -14.11
CA GLU A 536 6.21 37.21 -14.45
C GLU A 536 6.05 35.68 -14.35
N ASP A 537 6.98 34.92 -14.93
CA ASP A 537 6.96 33.45 -14.86
C ASP A 537 7.02 32.96 -13.41
N LEU A 538 8.00 33.45 -12.64
CA LEU A 538 8.19 33.06 -11.24
C LEU A 538 7.00 33.46 -10.36
N LYS A 539 6.32 34.56 -10.67
CA LYS A 539 5.06 34.94 -10.01
C LYS A 539 3.96 33.94 -10.29
N VAL A 540 3.79 33.48 -11.53
CA VAL A 540 2.80 32.45 -11.87
C VAL A 540 3.13 31.14 -11.17
N ILE A 541 4.38 30.71 -11.21
CA ILE A 541 4.87 29.48 -10.54
C ILE A 541 4.56 29.50 -9.04
N SER A 542 4.95 30.58 -8.36
CA SER A 542 4.69 30.75 -6.92
C SER A 542 3.20 30.82 -6.61
N SER A 543 2.41 31.52 -7.42
CA SER A 543 0.96 31.65 -7.24
C SER A 543 0.20 30.34 -7.44
N ALA A 544 0.72 29.45 -8.31
CA ALA A 544 0.17 28.10 -8.50
C ALA A 544 0.53 27.14 -7.36
N GLY A 545 1.38 27.56 -6.42
CA GLY A 545 1.71 26.81 -5.21
C GLY A 545 3.03 26.03 -5.27
N TYR A 546 3.80 26.12 -6.36
CA TYR A 546 5.12 25.49 -6.43
C TYR A 546 6.10 26.10 -5.42
N ASN A 547 7.00 25.28 -4.90
CA ASN A 547 7.93 25.70 -3.84
C ASN A 547 9.31 26.09 -4.36
N PHE A 548 9.70 25.55 -5.51
CA PHE A 548 11.01 25.78 -6.12
C PHE A 548 10.97 25.62 -7.63
N ILE A 549 11.99 26.18 -8.27
CA ILE A 549 12.32 25.86 -9.66
C ILE A 549 13.52 24.93 -9.71
N ILE A 550 13.53 24.04 -10.69
CA ILE A 550 14.71 23.28 -11.08
C ILE A 550 15.34 24.04 -12.25
N LEU A 551 16.37 24.83 -11.97
CA LEU A 551 17.05 25.63 -12.99
C LEU A 551 18.10 24.78 -13.68
N VAL A 552 17.88 24.44 -14.95
CA VAL A 552 18.82 23.64 -15.75
C VAL A 552 19.85 24.55 -16.38
N ILE A 553 21.12 24.32 -16.05
CA ILE A 553 22.25 25.17 -16.46
C ILE A 553 23.42 24.31 -16.96
N PRO A 554 24.26 24.82 -17.89
CA PRO A 554 25.50 24.14 -18.23
C PRO A 554 26.55 24.40 -17.13
N LEU A 555 27.61 23.59 -17.09
CA LEU A 555 28.81 23.97 -16.34
C LEU A 555 29.55 25.07 -17.10
N ASP A 556 29.60 26.25 -16.50
CA ASP A 556 30.28 27.42 -17.04
C ASP A 556 30.76 28.35 -15.91
N ASP A 557 31.69 29.24 -16.20
CA ASP A 557 32.33 30.20 -15.29
C ASP A 557 32.41 31.63 -15.86
N GLU A 558 31.74 31.91 -16.98
CA GLU A 558 31.69 33.24 -17.57
C GLU A 558 31.18 34.28 -16.55
N PRO A 559 31.83 35.45 -16.40
CA PRO A 559 31.41 36.46 -15.44
C PRO A 559 29.97 36.95 -15.64
N THR A 560 29.46 36.94 -16.88
CA THR A 560 28.06 37.26 -17.19
C THR A 560 27.11 36.18 -16.69
N PHE A 561 27.49 34.90 -16.82
CA PHE A 561 26.72 33.77 -16.32
C PHE A 561 26.54 33.85 -14.80
N LEU A 562 27.62 34.10 -14.05
CA LEU A 562 27.55 34.22 -12.59
C LEU A 562 26.61 35.36 -12.15
N ARG A 563 26.68 36.53 -12.82
CA ARG A 563 25.75 37.65 -12.56
C ARG A 563 24.31 37.31 -12.90
N ASN A 564 24.09 36.55 -13.97
CA ASN A 564 22.76 36.08 -14.34
C ASN A 564 22.18 35.14 -13.29
N LEU A 565 22.99 34.26 -12.71
CA LEU A 565 22.59 33.38 -11.61
C LEU A 565 22.27 34.16 -10.31
N GLU A 566 23.00 35.23 -10.01
CA GLU A 566 22.66 36.15 -8.90
C GLU A 566 21.29 36.82 -9.12
N LEU A 567 21.00 37.24 -10.36
CA LEU A 567 19.69 37.80 -10.70
C LEU A 567 18.56 36.76 -10.57
N MET A 568 18.80 35.51 -10.99
CA MET A 568 17.84 34.42 -10.78
C MET A 568 17.61 34.17 -9.28
N ASP A 569 18.68 34.16 -8.47
CA ASP A 569 18.60 34.03 -7.02
C ASP A 569 17.77 35.15 -6.37
N GLU A 570 17.98 36.40 -6.81
CA GLU A 570 17.21 37.57 -6.35
C GLU A 570 15.72 37.40 -6.67
N LEU A 571 15.39 37.12 -7.93
CA LEU A 571 14.01 37.02 -8.41
C LEU A 571 13.27 35.85 -7.75
N ALA A 572 13.89 34.68 -7.65
CA ALA A 572 13.31 33.53 -6.98
C ALA A 572 13.01 33.86 -5.50
N ARG A 573 13.97 34.48 -4.80
CA ARG A 573 13.81 34.91 -3.41
C ARG A 573 12.65 35.87 -3.21
N GLU A 574 12.51 36.85 -4.10
CA GLU A 574 11.42 37.84 -4.08
C GLU A 574 10.04 37.17 -4.26
N ARG A 575 9.98 36.12 -5.10
CA ARG A 575 8.77 35.32 -5.36
C ARG A 575 8.55 34.19 -4.38
N GLY A 576 9.45 34.00 -3.44
CA GLY A 576 9.35 33.00 -2.41
C GLY A 576 9.78 31.59 -2.83
N LEU A 577 10.41 31.45 -3.99
CA LEU A 577 10.84 30.19 -4.55
C LEU A 577 12.26 29.87 -4.14
N GLY A 578 12.55 28.59 -3.91
CA GLY A 578 13.93 28.10 -3.94
C GLY A 578 14.39 27.72 -5.33
N ILE A 579 15.68 27.41 -5.46
CA ILE A 579 16.30 26.93 -6.70
C ILE A 579 17.06 25.64 -6.41
N LEU A 580 16.64 24.55 -7.06
CA LEU A 580 17.48 23.37 -7.27
C LEU A 580 18.24 23.58 -8.59
N TYR A 581 19.56 23.67 -8.55
CA TYR A 581 20.36 23.81 -9.77
C TYR A 581 20.62 22.43 -10.35
N ALA A 582 20.21 22.19 -11.60
CA ALA A 582 20.59 21.00 -12.35
C ALA A 582 21.75 21.36 -13.29
N ILE A 583 22.97 20.94 -12.94
CA ILE A 583 24.18 21.20 -13.70
C ILE A 583 24.38 20.09 -14.71
N PHE A 584 24.34 20.44 -15.98
CA PHE A 584 24.71 19.57 -17.10
C PHE A 584 26.15 19.94 -17.52
N PRO A 585 27.17 19.08 -17.30
CA PRO A 585 28.57 19.49 -17.45
C PRO A 585 28.95 20.03 -18.83
N LYS A 586 28.38 19.50 -19.91
CA LYS A 586 28.75 19.87 -21.29
C LYS A 586 30.26 19.75 -21.56
N GLU A 587 30.67 20.06 -22.78
CA GLU A 587 32.02 19.74 -23.26
C GLU A 587 33.05 20.87 -23.07
N LYS A 588 32.68 22.02 -22.47
CA LYS A 588 33.53 23.22 -22.40
C LYS A 588 34.90 22.96 -21.75
N TYR A 589 34.95 22.15 -20.68
CA TYR A 589 36.17 21.93 -19.89
C TYR A 589 36.80 20.54 -20.11
N GLY A 590 36.20 19.68 -20.93
CA GLY A 590 36.58 18.28 -21.09
C GLY A 590 35.36 17.38 -21.28
N ARG A 591 35.54 16.06 -21.21
CA ARG A 591 34.42 15.11 -21.30
C ARG A 591 33.56 15.26 -20.06
N GLU A 592 32.25 15.22 -20.23
CA GLU A 592 31.30 15.52 -19.16
C GLU A 592 31.57 14.72 -17.89
N TRP A 593 31.70 13.40 -17.99
CA TRP A 593 31.96 12.51 -16.85
C TRP A 593 33.30 12.72 -16.15
N ASP A 594 34.25 13.43 -16.76
CA ASP A 594 35.53 13.74 -16.10
C ASP A 594 35.30 14.62 -14.85
N TYR A 595 34.09 15.15 -14.61
CA TYR A 595 33.73 15.82 -13.34
C TYR A 595 33.88 14.90 -12.12
N LEU A 596 33.72 13.58 -12.29
CA LEU A 596 33.89 12.58 -11.23
C LEU A 596 35.36 12.33 -10.90
N SER A 597 36.26 12.68 -11.82
CA SER A 597 37.71 12.48 -11.65
C SER A 597 38.34 13.65 -10.89
N LYS A 598 38.74 13.40 -9.64
CA LYS A 598 39.38 14.41 -8.79
C LYS A 598 40.60 15.04 -9.47
N GLY A 599 40.60 16.37 -9.57
CA GLY A 599 41.71 17.15 -10.15
C GLY A 599 41.66 17.32 -11.66
N SER A 600 40.65 16.78 -12.36
CA SER A 600 40.39 17.13 -13.76
C SER A 600 39.98 18.61 -13.89
N SER A 601 40.07 19.16 -15.10
CA SER A 601 39.59 20.51 -15.43
C SER A 601 38.09 20.65 -15.18
N VAL A 602 37.30 19.65 -15.58
CA VAL A 602 35.84 19.61 -15.40
C VAL A 602 35.49 19.56 -13.90
N ASN A 603 36.14 18.69 -13.13
CA ASN A 603 35.97 18.60 -11.68
C ASN A 603 36.30 19.93 -10.99
N SER A 604 37.41 20.55 -11.37
CA SER A 604 37.83 21.84 -10.80
C SER A 604 36.86 22.98 -11.12
N ALA A 605 36.32 23.02 -12.35
CA ALA A 605 35.30 24.00 -12.74
C ALA A 605 33.99 23.75 -11.99
N LEU A 606 33.55 22.49 -11.88
CA LEU A 606 32.34 22.11 -11.16
C LEU A 606 32.41 22.54 -9.70
N LEU A 607 33.50 22.24 -8.99
CA LEU A 607 33.66 22.60 -7.58
C LEU A 607 33.62 24.13 -7.37
N LYS A 608 34.17 24.92 -8.30
CA LYS A 608 34.10 26.39 -8.24
C LYS A 608 32.67 26.89 -8.41
N LEU A 609 31.95 26.38 -9.41
CA LEU A 609 30.55 26.74 -9.64
C LEU A 609 29.66 26.31 -8.45
N MET A 610 29.84 25.08 -7.96
CA MET A 610 29.13 24.59 -6.77
C MET A 610 29.39 25.46 -5.54
N ASN A 611 30.64 25.90 -5.33
CA ASN A 611 30.97 26.82 -4.25
C ASN A 611 30.24 28.15 -4.39
N PHE A 612 30.24 28.73 -5.59
CA PHE A 612 29.50 29.95 -5.87
C PHE A 612 28.00 29.80 -5.58
N LEU A 613 27.36 28.78 -6.17
CA LEU A 613 25.94 28.47 -5.99
C LEU A 613 25.57 28.24 -4.51
N SER A 614 26.45 27.58 -3.74
CA SER A 614 26.23 27.32 -2.32
C SER A 614 26.15 28.59 -1.45
N ASN A 615 26.60 29.74 -1.96
CA ASN A 615 26.54 31.03 -1.27
C ASN A 615 25.31 31.87 -1.64
N LEU A 616 24.57 31.49 -2.68
CA LEU A 616 23.31 32.12 -3.07
C LEU A 616 22.19 31.76 -2.07
N LYS A 617 21.23 32.66 -1.89
CA LYS A 617 20.29 32.58 -0.75
C LYS A 617 19.10 31.65 -1.00
N SER A 618 18.75 31.44 -2.26
CA SER A 618 17.63 30.60 -2.70
C SER A 618 18.08 29.17 -3.03
N THR A 619 19.38 28.85 -2.97
CA THR A 619 19.90 27.52 -3.28
C THR A 619 19.37 26.46 -2.33
N GLN A 620 18.65 25.48 -2.88
CA GLN A 620 18.12 24.32 -2.15
C GLN A 620 18.99 23.09 -2.30
N GLY A 621 19.60 22.94 -3.46
CA GLY A 621 20.45 21.82 -3.81
C GLY A 621 21.14 22.07 -5.14
N ILE A 622 22.12 21.23 -5.44
CA ILE A 622 22.85 21.20 -6.69
C ILE A 622 22.87 19.75 -7.14
N ALA A 623 22.10 19.46 -8.17
CA ALA A 623 22.05 18.16 -8.82
C ALA A 623 23.00 18.16 -10.03
N VAL A 624 23.88 17.18 -10.13
CA VAL A 624 24.80 17.04 -11.27
C VAL A 624 24.38 15.84 -12.10
N TRP A 625 24.20 16.05 -13.41
CA TRP A 625 23.66 15.05 -14.32
C TRP A 625 24.60 13.87 -14.59
N TYR A 626 23.98 12.70 -14.63
CA TYR A 626 24.59 11.39 -14.81
C TYR A 626 23.68 10.56 -15.72
N GLY A 627 24.06 10.42 -17.00
CA GLY A 627 23.14 9.86 -18.00
C GLY A 627 23.71 9.56 -19.40
N TRP A 628 24.98 9.17 -19.52
CA TRP A 628 25.64 9.09 -20.83
C TRP A 628 25.29 7.84 -21.65
N GLU A 629 24.85 8.02 -22.89
CA GLU A 629 24.61 6.90 -23.79
C GLU A 629 25.86 6.00 -23.94
N GLY A 630 25.68 4.69 -23.76
CA GLY A 630 26.74 3.69 -23.95
C GLY A 630 27.80 3.61 -22.83
N ARG A 631 27.71 4.41 -21.77
CA ARG A 631 28.62 4.31 -20.60
C ARG A 631 28.00 3.41 -19.53
N ARG A 632 28.75 2.41 -19.05
CA ARG A 632 28.27 1.54 -17.97
C ARG A 632 28.09 2.34 -16.68
N PHE A 633 26.96 2.13 -15.99
CA PHE A 633 26.76 2.67 -14.65
C PHE A 633 27.74 2.07 -13.65
N ASP A 634 28.32 2.92 -12.79
CA ASP A 634 29.19 2.50 -11.71
C ASP A 634 28.82 3.27 -10.42
N PRO A 635 28.28 2.60 -9.38
CA PRO A 635 27.92 3.28 -8.14
C PRO A 635 29.14 3.78 -7.35
N SER A 636 30.34 3.24 -7.61
CA SER A 636 31.56 3.61 -6.88
C SER A 636 32.02 5.03 -7.22
N GLU A 637 31.91 5.46 -8.49
CA GLU A 637 32.31 6.82 -8.88
C GLU A 637 31.42 7.90 -8.27
N ILE A 638 30.12 7.64 -8.13
CA ILE A 638 29.19 8.53 -7.42
C ILE A 638 29.60 8.64 -5.94
N ARG A 639 29.87 7.50 -5.29
CA ARG A 639 30.24 7.45 -3.88
C ARG A 639 31.58 8.15 -3.62
N GLU A 640 32.59 7.87 -4.44
CA GLU A 640 33.92 8.47 -4.32
C GLU A 640 33.86 9.98 -4.54
N PHE A 641 33.13 10.43 -5.56
CA PHE A 641 32.93 11.85 -5.79
C PHE A 641 32.22 12.52 -4.61
N TYR A 642 31.13 11.94 -4.10
CA TYR A 642 30.42 12.45 -2.92
C TYR A 642 31.33 12.59 -1.70
N LEU A 643 32.13 11.56 -1.39
CA LEU A 643 33.07 11.58 -0.26
C LEU A 643 34.21 12.59 -0.44
N SER A 644 34.53 12.96 -1.69
CA SER A 644 35.54 13.98 -1.99
C SER A 644 35.06 15.42 -1.74
N LEU A 645 33.75 15.64 -1.66
CA LEU A 645 33.17 16.97 -1.49
C LEU A 645 33.37 17.51 -0.05
N PRO A 646 33.61 18.83 0.11
CA PRO A 646 33.55 19.48 1.41
C PRO A 646 32.20 19.24 2.11
N GLU A 647 32.20 19.18 3.44
CA GLU A 647 30.98 18.92 4.25
C GLU A 647 29.80 19.82 3.89
N ARG A 648 30.06 21.13 3.71
CA ARG A 648 29.03 22.10 3.29
C ARG A 648 28.44 21.81 1.90
N MET A 649 29.21 21.22 0.99
CA MET A 649 28.73 20.86 -0.36
C MET A 649 27.98 19.53 -0.34
N ARG A 650 28.43 18.56 0.47
CA ARG A 650 27.75 17.26 0.62
C ARG A 650 26.30 17.43 1.06
N SER A 651 26.00 18.39 1.94
CA SER A 651 24.62 18.61 2.43
C SER A 651 23.66 19.17 1.37
N ILE A 652 24.16 19.69 0.25
CA ILE A 652 23.35 20.26 -0.83
C ILE A 652 23.55 19.55 -2.17
N TYR A 653 24.40 18.52 -2.24
CA TYR A 653 24.68 17.78 -3.47
C TYR A 653 23.62 16.70 -3.71
N TRP A 654 23.23 16.56 -4.98
CA TRP A 654 22.36 15.51 -5.50
C TRP A 654 22.97 14.93 -6.77
N VAL A 655 22.72 13.65 -7.04
CA VAL A 655 23.01 13.03 -8.34
C VAL A 655 21.73 13.10 -9.17
N TRP A 656 21.79 13.70 -10.35
CA TRP A 656 20.66 13.65 -11.28
C TRP A 656 20.83 12.44 -12.20
N LEU A 657 20.10 11.37 -11.89
CA LEU A 657 20.05 10.15 -12.68
C LEU A 657 19.04 10.33 -13.81
N ASP A 658 19.54 10.20 -15.03
CA ASP A 658 18.74 10.10 -16.23
C ASP A 658 17.89 8.82 -16.22
N ASP A 659 16.78 8.82 -16.98
CA ASP A 659 15.74 7.78 -16.99
C ASP A 659 16.33 6.36 -17.08
N ALA A 660 17.19 6.13 -18.08
CA ALA A 660 17.84 4.83 -18.33
C ALA A 660 18.78 4.37 -17.20
N TYR A 661 19.26 5.30 -16.37
CA TYR A 661 20.21 5.02 -15.30
C TYR A 661 19.54 4.78 -13.94
N VAL A 662 18.25 5.04 -13.80
CA VAL A 662 17.54 4.76 -12.54
C VAL A 662 17.50 3.27 -12.26
N LEU A 663 17.13 2.46 -13.25
CA LEU A 663 17.12 1.00 -13.14
C LEU A 663 18.52 0.46 -12.85
N GLU A 664 19.52 0.94 -13.59
CA GLU A 664 20.92 0.52 -13.41
C GLU A 664 21.44 0.86 -12.01
N ALA A 665 21.06 2.02 -11.46
CA ALA A 665 21.42 2.40 -10.10
C ALA A 665 20.84 1.45 -9.05
N VAL A 666 19.59 1.03 -9.22
CA VAL A 666 18.94 0.04 -8.35
C VAL A 666 19.59 -1.33 -8.49
N LYS A 667 19.78 -1.82 -9.72
CA LYS A 667 20.40 -3.14 -10.00
C LYS A 667 21.84 -3.21 -9.48
N ALA A 668 22.60 -2.12 -9.59
CA ALA A 668 23.97 -2.05 -9.10
C ALA A 668 24.09 -1.84 -7.58
N GLY A 669 22.98 -1.64 -6.87
CA GLY A 669 22.95 -1.48 -5.43
C GLY A 669 23.49 -0.12 -4.95
N LEU A 670 23.20 0.97 -5.67
CA LEU A 670 23.47 2.31 -5.17
C LEU A 670 22.77 2.50 -3.80
N PRO A 671 23.47 2.97 -2.74
CA PRO A 671 22.88 3.02 -1.40
C PRO A 671 21.59 3.83 -1.34
N GLU A 672 20.57 3.32 -0.64
CA GLU A 672 19.25 3.96 -0.54
C GLU A 672 19.28 5.38 0.04
N ASP A 673 20.30 5.71 0.86
CA ASP A 673 20.48 7.03 1.47
C ASP A 673 21.17 8.05 0.53
N THR A 674 21.60 7.62 -0.65
CA THR A 674 22.18 8.50 -1.67
C THR A 674 21.15 9.56 -2.10
N PRO A 675 21.47 10.86 -2.04
CA PRO A 675 20.57 11.91 -2.52
C PRO A 675 20.51 11.89 -4.04
N VAL A 676 19.37 11.50 -4.60
CA VAL A 676 19.16 11.38 -6.04
C VAL A 676 17.98 12.21 -6.52
N VAL A 677 18.12 12.75 -7.72
CA VAL A 677 17.03 13.19 -8.57
C VAL A 677 16.88 12.13 -9.65
N THR A 678 15.71 11.52 -9.78
CA THR A 678 15.46 10.47 -10.77
C THR A 678 14.45 10.96 -11.78
N GLU A 679 14.81 10.95 -13.05
CA GLU A 679 13.82 11.06 -14.13
C GLU A 679 13.06 9.74 -14.24
N LEU A 680 11.73 9.80 -14.20
CA LEU A 680 10.86 8.62 -14.28
C LEU A 680 9.64 8.97 -15.13
N TYR A 681 9.66 8.67 -16.43
CA TYR A 681 8.55 9.02 -17.32
C TYR A 681 7.58 7.88 -17.58
N ASP A 682 8.02 6.64 -17.53
CA ASP A 682 7.12 5.52 -17.72
C ASP A 682 6.29 5.27 -16.43
N PRO A 683 4.96 5.10 -16.52
CA PRO A 683 4.13 4.78 -15.37
C PRO A 683 4.54 3.50 -14.62
N LEU A 684 5.05 2.47 -15.31
CA LEU A 684 5.53 1.24 -14.70
C LEU A 684 6.80 1.48 -13.87
N GLU A 685 7.77 2.20 -14.46
CA GLU A 685 9.01 2.60 -13.77
C GLU A 685 8.71 3.51 -12.58
N LEU A 686 7.74 4.42 -12.69
CA LEU A 686 7.29 5.22 -11.55
C LEU A 686 6.74 4.33 -10.42
N ALA A 687 5.95 3.31 -10.76
CA ALA A 687 5.39 2.40 -9.77
C ALA A 687 6.45 1.56 -9.05
N LEU A 688 7.53 1.22 -9.76
CA LEU A 688 8.65 0.43 -9.22
C LEU A 688 9.67 1.29 -8.46
N TYR A 689 10.05 2.43 -9.00
CA TYR A 689 11.28 3.14 -8.63
C TYR A 689 11.07 4.49 -7.94
N SER A 690 9.83 5.01 -7.84
CA SER A 690 9.55 6.24 -7.07
C SER A 690 9.90 6.12 -5.58
N GLY A 691 10.11 4.89 -5.10
CA GLY A 691 10.52 4.60 -3.73
C GLY A 691 11.87 3.94 -3.56
N ALA A 692 12.67 3.84 -4.63
CA ALA A 692 13.95 3.14 -4.62
C ALA A 692 14.99 3.77 -3.68
N PHE A 693 14.89 5.08 -3.41
CA PHE A 693 15.82 5.79 -2.54
C PHE A 693 15.08 6.53 -1.42
N LYS A 694 15.69 6.64 -0.24
CA LYS A 694 15.15 7.41 0.91
C LYS A 694 15.15 8.90 0.60
N ARG A 695 16.21 9.39 -0.05
CA ARG A 695 16.38 10.79 -0.45
C ARG A 695 16.23 10.93 -1.96
N GLN A 696 14.97 10.97 -2.41
CA GLN A 696 14.63 10.97 -3.82
C GLN A 696 13.77 12.18 -4.19
N ILE A 697 14.18 12.88 -5.25
CA ILE A 697 13.32 13.81 -6.00
C ILE A 697 12.89 13.10 -7.28
N VAL A 698 11.60 12.84 -7.42
CA VAL A 698 11.04 12.19 -8.62
C VAL A 698 10.71 13.28 -9.63
N VAL A 699 11.41 13.31 -10.75
CA VAL A 699 11.16 14.24 -11.85
C VAL A 699 10.37 13.53 -12.94
N THR A 700 9.21 14.07 -13.32
CA THR A 700 8.37 13.47 -14.36
C THR A 700 7.51 14.51 -15.08
N GLY A 701 6.81 14.10 -16.14
CA GLY A 701 5.94 14.98 -16.92
C GLY A 701 4.89 14.23 -17.74
N VAL A 702 3.93 15.00 -18.25
CA VAL A 702 2.88 14.53 -19.17
C VAL A 702 3.06 15.25 -20.50
N TRP A 703 2.98 14.48 -21.58
CA TRP A 703 3.13 14.95 -22.96
C TRP A 703 1.76 15.27 -23.57
N ASN A 704 1.72 16.24 -24.48
CA ASN A 704 0.56 16.51 -25.35
C ASN A 704 -0.75 16.83 -24.62
N ALA A 705 -0.71 17.36 -23.39
CA ALA A 705 -1.91 17.86 -22.74
C ALA A 705 -2.47 19.08 -23.50
N ASP A 706 -3.78 19.10 -23.71
CA ASP A 706 -4.51 20.14 -24.44
C ASP A 706 -4.96 21.31 -23.56
N SER A 707 -5.01 21.11 -22.24
CA SER A 707 -5.40 22.09 -21.24
C SER A 707 -4.71 21.84 -19.89
N SER A 708 -4.59 22.87 -19.05
CA SER A 708 -3.98 22.73 -17.71
C SER A 708 -4.77 21.77 -16.81
N ALA A 709 -6.09 21.65 -17.00
CA ALA A 709 -6.93 20.68 -16.30
C ALA A 709 -6.65 19.24 -16.74
N SER A 710 -6.52 19.01 -18.05
CA SER A 710 -6.14 17.71 -18.63
C SER A 710 -4.74 17.29 -18.15
N TRP A 711 -3.78 18.21 -18.18
CA TRP A 711 -2.44 17.99 -17.64
C TRP A 711 -2.49 17.62 -16.15
N LEU A 712 -3.22 18.38 -15.34
CA LEU A 712 -3.32 18.12 -13.89
C LEU A 712 -3.92 16.74 -13.61
N GLY A 713 -4.97 16.34 -14.32
CA GLY A 713 -5.60 15.03 -14.15
C GLY A 713 -4.64 13.88 -14.45
N ARG A 714 -3.96 13.93 -15.60
CA ARG A 714 -2.97 12.91 -16.02
C ARG A 714 -1.73 12.91 -15.12
N MET A 715 -1.27 14.07 -14.70
CA MET A 715 -0.14 14.20 -13.79
C MET A 715 -0.48 13.60 -12.41
N ARG A 716 -1.69 13.85 -11.90
CA ARG A 716 -2.13 13.27 -10.62
C ARG A 716 -2.21 11.76 -10.66
N GLU A 717 -2.75 11.21 -11.75
CA GLU A 717 -2.76 9.77 -11.97
C GLU A 717 -1.37 9.16 -11.94
N LYS A 718 -0.45 9.77 -12.68
CA LYS A 718 0.94 9.34 -12.76
C LYS A 718 1.65 9.38 -11.41
N LEU A 719 1.49 10.46 -10.66
CA LEU A 719 2.06 10.59 -9.31
C LEU A 719 1.42 9.66 -8.29
N GLY A 720 0.17 9.25 -8.53
CA GLY A 720 -0.58 8.30 -7.70
C GLY A 720 0.00 6.89 -7.66
N LEU A 721 0.98 6.58 -8.52
CA LEU A 721 1.61 5.27 -8.66
C LEU A 721 2.78 5.02 -7.70
N GLY A 722 3.21 6.01 -6.91
CA GLY A 722 4.31 5.81 -5.97
C GLY A 722 5.01 7.08 -5.48
N ALA A 723 4.71 8.23 -6.10
CA ALA A 723 5.33 9.51 -5.73
C ALA A 723 4.69 10.17 -4.49
N SER A 724 3.67 9.55 -3.88
CA SER A 724 3.10 10.01 -2.61
C SER A 724 4.15 10.05 -1.51
N GLY A 725 4.25 11.18 -0.79
CA GLY A 725 5.26 11.41 0.24
C GLY A 725 6.66 11.73 -0.30
N ARG A 726 6.83 11.88 -1.63
CA ARG A 726 8.09 12.25 -2.27
C ARG A 726 8.12 13.72 -2.65
N ILE A 727 9.33 14.24 -2.86
CA ILE A 727 9.51 15.52 -3.56
C ILE A 727 9.35 15.24 -5.04
N VAL A 728 8.58 16.08 -5.72
CA VAL A 728 8.33 15.91 -7.15
C VAL A 728 8.86 17.12 -7.90
N GLY A 729 9.56 16.89 -9.01
CA GLY A 729 9.79 17.89 -10.04
C GLY A 729 8.86 17.63 -11.23
N VAL A 730 8.15 18.65 -11.70
CA VAL A 730 7.31 18.51 -12.89
C VAL A 730 7.95 19.18 -14.09
N TRP A 731 7.92 18.50 -15.22
CA TRP A 731 8.49 19.02 -16.46
C TRP A 731 7.63 20.10 -17.12
N ILE A 732 8.34 21.17 -17.49
CA ILE A 732 8.03 22.31 -18.37
C ILE A 732 6.87 23.23 -17.98
N PHE A 733 7.16 24.48 -18.29
CA PHE A 733 6.38 25.69 -18.25
C PHE A 733 6.27 26.18 -19.73
N ASP A 734 5.11 26.03 -20.39
CA ASP A 734 4.76 26.30 -21.82
C ASP A 734 5.91 26.66 -22.80
N ASP A 735 6.45 25.67 -23.52
CA ASP A 735 7.50 25.83 -24.54
C ASP A 735 6.96 25.70 -25.97
N THR A 736 6.09 26.64 -26.37
CA THR A 736 5.37 26.58 -27.65
C THR A 736 6.05 27.29 -28.80
N ASN A 737 7.11 28.04 -28.56
CA ASN A 737 7.63 29.04 -29.51
C ASN A 737 9.10 28.81 -29.93
N ASP A 738 9.69 27.67 -29.58
CA ASP A 738 11.08 27.32 -29.93
C ASP A 738 11.21 26.58 -31.27
N GLY A 739 10.10 26.07 -31.82
CA GLY A 739 10.05 25.36 -33.09
C GLY A 739 10.55 23.91 -33.04
N PHE A 740 10.79 23.35 -31.86
CA PHE A 740 11.40 22.02 -31.69
C PHE A 740 10.39 20.90 -31.41
N GLY A 741 9.15 21.25 -31.09
CA GLY A 741 8.04 20.29 -31.02
C GLY A 741 7.95 19.48 -29.72
N GLU A 742 8.82 19.73 -28.74
CA GLU A 742 8.74 19.15 -27.39
C GLU A 742 7.52 19.75 -26.65
N LYS A 743 6.52 18.91 -26.32
CA LYS A 743 5.25 19.36 -25.72
C LYS A 743 5.05 18.85 -24.29
N TYR A 744 5.99 19.12 -23.39
CA TYR A 744 5.73 18.98 -21.96
C TYR A 744 5.19 20.33 -21.46
N ARG A 745 4.08 20.38 -20.71
CA ARG A 745 3.45 21.66 -20.34
C ARG A 745 2.62 21.59 -19.05
N ALA A 746 3.10 22.19 -17.96
CA ALA A 746 2.27 22.49 -16.78
C ALA A 746 1.55 23.85 -16.90
N TYR A 747 2.19 24.78 -17.60
CA TYR A 747 1.63 26.08 -17.99
C TYR A 747 1.06 25.93 -19.41
N ILE A 748 -0.23 26.21 -19.61
CA ILE A 748 -0.91 26.10 -20.90
C ILE A 748 -1.82 27.32 -21.05
N ASN A 749 -1.68 28.08 -22.15
CA ASN A 749 -2.55 29.21 -22.49
C ASN A 749 -2.65 30.28 -21.37
N GLY A 750 -1.59 30.47 -20.59
CA GLY A 750 -1.58 31.46 -19.50
C GLY A 750 -1.97 30.93 -18.12
N GLU A 751 -2.30 29.64 -18.00
CA GLU A 751 -2.74 29.01 -16.74
C GLU A 751 -1.78 27.91 -16.28
N LEU A 752 -1.41 27.93 -14.99
CA LEU A 752 -0.57 26.89 -14.36
C LEU A 752 -1.37 26.18 -13.28
N SER A 753 -1.37 24.84 -13.31
CA SER A 753 -1.96 23.99 -12.28
C SER A 753 -0.89 23.24 -11.51
N SER A 754 -1.11 22.99 -10.21
CA SER A 754 -0.17 22.27 -9.36
C SER A 754 -0.79 21.00 -8.76
N PRO A 755 -0.08 19.87 -8.74
CA PRO A 755 -0.56 18.62 -8.15
C PRO A 755 -0.49 18.58 -6.61
N ILE A 756 -0.17 19.69 -5.92
CA ILE A 756 0.04 19.71 -4.47
C ILE A 756 -1.25 19.49 -3.67
N THR A 757 -1.18 18.59 -2.69
CA THR A 757 -2.25 18.25 -1.75
C THR A 757 -1.63 17.98 -0.38
N ILE A 758 -2.04 18.72 0.65
CA ILE A 758 -1.51 18.60 2.02
C ILE A 758 -2.69 18.40 2.97
N GLU A 759 -2.71 17.28 3.69
CA GLU A 759 -3.81 17.00 4.62
C GLU A 759 -3.39 16.59 6.05
N ARG A 760 -2.09 16.35 6.38
CA ARG A 760 -1.65 15.97 7.77
C ARG A 760 -0.20 16.40 8.11
N ILE A 761 0.14 16.63 9.40
CA ILE A 761 1.54 16.93 9.85
C ILE A 761 2.48 15.79 9.46
N GLY A 762 2.06 14.54 9.65
CA GLY A 762 2.90 13.36 9.37
C GLY A 762 3.46 13.36 7.95
N ASP A 763 2.66 13.82 6.99
CA ASP A 763 3.02 13.89 5.57
C ASP A 763 4.06 15.00 5.29
N ALA A 764 4.11 16.04 6.12
CA ALA A 764 5.09 17.12 6.02
C ALA A 764 6.47 16.75 6.58
N LEU A 765 6.60 15.62 7.29
CA LEU A 765 7.85 15.21 7.97
C LEU A 765 8.67 14.17 7.19
N ALA A 766 8.13 13.56 6.14
CA ALA A 766 8.85 12.55 5.34
C ALA A 766 10.08 13.16 4.64
N ILE A 767 9.91 14.32 4.00
CA ILE A 767 11.01 15.17 3.54
C ILE A 767 10.60 16.62 3.82
N PRO A 768 11.02 17.18 4.97
CA PRO A 768 10.44 18.41 5.47
C PRO A 768 10.96 19.62 4.71
N SER A 769 10.03 20.45 4.25
CA SER A 769 10.34 21.74 3.66
C SER A 769 10.04 22.85 4.65
N PHE A 770 11.02 23.72 4.85
CA PHE A 770 10.96 24.78 5.85
C PHE A 770 10.98 26.16 5.20
N SER A 771 10.10 27.02 5.71
CA SER A 771 10.22 28.46 5.56
C SER A 771 10.84 29.02 6.81
N VAL A 772 12.09 29.49 6.72
CA VAL A 772 12.83 30.11 7.84
C VAL A 772 13.08 31.57 7.54
N GLY A 773 12.91 32.44 8.55
CA GLY A 773 13.11 33.88 8.40
C GLY A 773 14.42 34.42 8.99
N SER A 774 15.16 33.60 9.76
CA SER A 774 16.41 34.01 10.41
C SER A 774 17.51 32.94 10.33
N ASP A 775 18.77 33.38 10.38
CA ASP A 775 19.94 32.48 10.42
C ASP A 775 19.96 31.59 11.67
N VAL A 776 19.37 32.06 12.77
CA VAL A 776 19.26 31.29 14.02
C VAL A 776 18.30 30.12 13.82
N ASP A 777 17.12 30.38 13.27
CA ASP A 777 16.10 29.34 13.01
C ASP A 777 16.60 28.34 11.95
N LEU A 778 17.31 28.81 10.92
CA LEU A 778 17.92 27.93 9.91
C LEU A 778 18.92 26.96 10.54
N LYS A 779 19.77 27.42 11.46
CA LYS A 779 20.73 26.54 12.17
C LYS A 779 20.01 25.48 13.00
N ILE A 780 18.92 25.84 13.67
CA ILE A 780 18.11 24.91 14.45
C ILE A 780 17.45 23.88 13.54
N VAL A 781 16.83 24.32 12.43
CA VAL A 781 16.23 23.42 11.44
C VAL A 781 17.28 22.44 10.91
N ARG A 782 18.44 22.92 10.45
CA ARG A 782 19.50 22.04 9.91
C ARG A 782 20.11 21.10 10.95
N LYS A 783 20.07 21.45 12.24
CA LYS A 783 20.51 20.58 13.34
C LYS A 783 19.61 19.34 13.46
N HIS A 784 18.29 19.53 13.39
CA HIS A 784 17.30 18.45 13.60
C HIS A 784 16.83 17.80 12.29
N PHE A 785 16.94 18.52 11.18
CA PHE A 785 16.53 18.12 9.84
C PHE A 785 17.65 18.49 8.86
N PRO A 786 18.77 17.73 8.83
CA PRO A 786 19.92 18.05 7.99
C PRO A 786 19.55 18.13 6.50
N ASP A 787 18.61 17.29 6.07
CA ASP A 787 18.13 17.17 4.70
C ASP A 787 16.93 18.09 4.38
N ALA A 788 16.63 19.03 5.28
CA ALA A 788 15.57 20.01 5.10
C ALA A 788 15.70 20.78 3.78
N LEU A 789 14.59 20.90 3.05
CA LEU A 789 14.51 21.82 1.92
C LEU A 789 14.09 23.21 2.41
N ILE A 790 14.75 24.26 1.95
CA ILE A 790 14.52 25.62 2.45
C ILE A 790 13.93 26.49 1.34
N SER A 791 12.75 27.06 1.56
CA SER A 791 12.12 28.04 0.66
C SER A 791 11.20 28.97 1.41
N ASN A 792 11.04 30.18 0.88
CA ASN A 792 10.06 31.17 1.29
C ASN A 792 8.62 30.74 0.93
N GLY A 793 8.15 29.67 1.55
CA GLY A 793 6.92 28.96 1.19
C GLY A 793 6.95 27.47 1.51
N GLY A 794 7.98 26.98 2.22
CA GLY A 794 8.03 25.61 2.74
C GLY A 794 6.81 25.30 3.61
N VAL A 795 6.45 24.02 3.67
CA VAL A 795 5.27 23.54 4.41
C VAL A 795 5.39 23.84 5.89
N ILE A 796 6.59 23.77 6.46
CA ILE A 796 6.87 24.03 7.87
C ILE A 796 7.43 25.45 8.02
N VAL A 797 6.63 26.36 8.56
CA VAL A 797 7.03 27.75 8.78
C VAL A 797 7.63 27.89 10.17
N VAL A 798 8.91 28.23 10.28
CA VAL A 798 9.67 28.24 11.54
C VAL A 798 10.04 29.65 11.94
N GLY A 799 9.84 29.95 13.24
CA GLY A 799 10.10 31.25 13.84
C GLY A 799 8.81 32.07 13.98
N GLY A 800 8.74 32.97 14.96
CA GLY A 800 7.58 33.82 15.18
C GLY A 800 7.42 34.95 14.14
N PRO A 801 6.30 35.69 14.13
CA PRO A 801 6.03 36.77 13.17
C PRO A 801 7.10 37.87 13.10
N LEU A 802 7.89 38.03 14.17
CA LEU A 802 8.99 39.00 14.24
C LEU A 802 10.24 38.54 13.49
N SER A 803 10.48 37.23 13.40
CA SER A 803 11.64 36.66 12.69
C SER A 803 11.27 36.12 11.31
N ASN A 804 10.02 35.71 11.10
CA ASN A 804 9.54 35.12 9.85
C ASN A 804 8.24 35.77 9.40
N ARG A 805 8.28 36.49 8.27
CA ARG A 805 7.12 37.20 7.69
C ARG A 805 5.96 36.28 7.29
N TYR A 806 6.22 34.98 7.12
CA TYR A 806 5.21 33.98 6.78
C TYR A 806 4.53 33.39 8.02
N SER A 807 5.02 33.69 9.23
CA SER A 807 4.48 33.17 10.48
C SER A 807 3.44 34.11 11.06
N SER A 808 2.23 34.10 10.51
CA SER A 808 1.11 34.90 11.04
C SER A 808 -0.14 34.04 11.21
N ILE A 809 -0.73 34.06 12.40
CA ILE A 809 -1.97 33.35 12.72
C ILE A 809 -2.92 34.34 13.37
N LYS A 810 -4.14 34.48 12.84
CA LYS A 810 -5.10 35.54 13.19
C LYS A 810 -5.38 35.66 14.70
N TRP A 811 -5.37 34.55 15.45
CA TRP A 811 -5.67 34.49 16.88
C TRP A 811 -4.45 34.31 17.79
N VAL A 812 -3.23 34.37 17.23
CA VAL A 812 -1.97 34.32 17.99
C VAL A 812 -1.27 35.66 17.91
N LYS A 813 -0.84 36.19 19.05
CA LYS A 813 -0.01 37.40 19.11
C LYS A 813 1.32 37.09 19.77
N PHE A 814 2.40 37.58 19.18
CA PHE A 814 3.74 37.52 19.77
C PHE A 814 4.17 38.91 20.24
N THR A 815 4.79 38.96 21.41
CA THR A 815 5.62 40.07 21.86
C THR A 815 7.08 39.63 21.83
N ARG A 816 7.99 40.44 22.40
CA ARG A 816 9.39 40.05 22.55
C ARG A 816 9.58 38.81 23.42
N ASP A 817 8.85 38.73 24.53
CA ASP A 817 9.07 37.71 25.59
C ASP A 817 7.79 36.92 25.92
N SER A 818 6.71 37.07 25.16
CA SER A 818 5.46 36.31 25.39
C SER A 818 4.73 35.98 24.09
N MET A 819 3.92 34.92 24.14
CA MET A 819 2.91 34.63 23.12
C MET A 819 1.52 34.55 23.76
N ILE A 820 0.51 35.05 23.07
CA ILE A 820 -0.88 35.01 23.49
C ILE A 820 -1.63 34.11 22.51
N VAL A 821 -2.20 33.02 23.03
CA VAL A 821 -2.93 32.01 22.26
C VAL A 821 -4.33 31.88 22.85
N ASN A 822 -5.37 32.16 22.05
CA ASN A 822 -6.78 32.09 22.49
C ASN A 822 -7.05 32.86 23.80
N GLY A 823 -6.39 34.01 23.98
CA GLY A 823 -6.53 34.86 25.18
C GLY A 823 -5.69 34.43 26.39
N THR A 824 -5.01 33.28 26.34
CA THR A 824 -4.05 32.85 27.38
C THR A 824 -2.65 33.35 27.03
N GLU A 825 -1.99 34.04 27.97
CA GLU A 825 -0.61 34.52 27.81
C GLU A 825 0.41 33.50 28.35
N TYR A 826 1.45 33.23 27.56
CA TYR A 826 2.59 32.39 27.88
C TYR A 826 3.85 33.25 27.88
N LYS A 827 4.39 33.53 29.07
CA LYS A 827 5.49 34.48 29.26
C LYS A 827 6.81 33.76 29.50
N SER A 828 7.78 34.06 28.66
CA SER A 828 9.10 33.42 28.66
C SER A 828 10.11 34.18 29.52
N SER A 829 11.15 33.47 29.93
CA SER A 829 12.36 34.01 30.56
C SER A 829 13.55 33.49 29.79
N TRP A 830 14.22 34.37 29.05
CA TRP A 830 15.32 34.02 28.14
C TRP A 830 16.33 33.05 28.79
N GLY A 831 16.58 31.92 28.12
CA GLY A 831 17.55 30.91 28.56
C GLY A 831 17.16 30.17 29.85
N LYS A 832 15.89 30.24 30.27
CA LYS A 832 15.37 29.49 31.44
C LYS A 832 14.06 28.80 31.13
N VAL A 833 13.09 29.53 30.59
CA VAL A 833 11.76 29.00 30.26
C VAL A 833 11.30 29.63 28.97
N ASP A 834 11.03 28.81 27.96
CA ASP A 834 10.45 29.26 26.69
C ASP A 834 9.22 28.45 26.32
N TYR A 835 8.33 29.11 25.58
CA TYR A 835 7.11 28.50 25.10
C TYR A 835 7.10 28.50 23.59
N CYS A 836 6.32 27.59 23.04
CA CYS A 836 6.17 27.51 21.60
C CYS A 836 4.82 26.94 21.21
N LEU A 837 4.44 27.23 19.98
CA LEU A 837 3.20 26.80 19.34
C LEU A 837 3.55 26.02 18.07
N VAL A 838 3.02 24.81 17.96
CA VAL A 838 2.83 24.09 16.70
C VAL A 838 1.38 24.29 16.26
N LYS A 839 1.13 24.76 15.04
CA LYS A 839 -0.24 24.90 14.48
C LYS A 839 -0.30 24.39 13.05
N LEU A 840 -1.36 23.66 12.71
CA LEU A 840 -1.69 23.36 11.31
C LEU A 840 -2.72 24.37 10.81
N SER A 841 -2.37 25.20 9.84
CA SER A 841 -3.32 26.11 9.20
C SER A 841 -2.92 26.29 7.75
N ASP A 842 -3.89 26.50 6.85
CA ASP A 842 -3.62 26.90 5.46
C ASP A 842 -2.62 25.99 4.74
N LYS A 843 -2.76 24.66 4.92
CA LYS A 843 -1.87 23.63 4.35
C LYS A 843 -0.40 23.76 4.80
N ARG A 844 -0.14 24.43 5.93
CA ARG A 844 1.20 24.63 6.52
C ARG A 844 1.22 24.25 7.99
N VAL A 845 2.42 23.95 8.48
CA VAL A 845 2.73 23.68 9.88
C VAL A 845 3.55 24.84 10.41
N TYR A 846 2.98 25.64 11.31
CA TYR A 846 3.66 26.77 11.94
C TYR A 846 4.33 26.28 13.21
N VAL A 847 5.64 26.48 13.32
CA VAL A 847 6.47 26.16 14.47
C VAL A 847 7.07 27.45 14.99
N MET A 848 6.47 28.00 16.04
CA MET A 848 6.77 29.35 16.50
C MET A 848 7.13 29.32 17.98
N GLY A 849 8.40 29.62 18.30
CA GLY A 849 8.83 29.87 19.67
C GLY A 849 8.74 31.34 20.03
N THR A 850 8.58 31.62 21.33
CA THR A 850 8.83 32.95 21.90
C THR A 850 10.29 33.36 21.73
N HIS A 851 11.21 32.40 21.90
CA HIS A 851 12.63 32.53 21.62
C HIS A 851 13.17 31.30 20.87
N ARG A 852 14.49 31.30 20.60
CA ARG A 852 15.20 30.22 19.89
C ARG A 852 15.02 28.85 20.54
N PHE A 853 15.04 28.78 21.87
CA PHE A 853 14.93 27.52 22.61
C PHE A 853 13.50 26.95 22.54
N GLY A 854 12.48 27.81 22.59
CA GLY A 854 11.10 27.40 22.33
C GLY A 854 10.91 26.90 20.91
N THR A 855 11.52 27.56 19.91
CA THR A 855 11.45 27.14 18.51
C THR A 855 12.08 25.75 18.33
N GLU A 856 13.26 25.54 18.91
CA GLU A 856 13.93 24.23 18.93
C GLU A 856 13.11 23.15 19.65
N ALA A 857 12.50 23.48 20.79
CA ALA A 857 11.66 22.56 21.54
C ALA A 857 10.45 22.08 20.72
N CYS A 858 9.75 23.00 20.05
CA CYS A 858 8.63 22.62 19.19
C CYS A 858 9.04 21.83 17.95
N LEU A 859 10.24 22.05 17.41
CA LEU A 859 10.79 21.21 16.33
C LEU A 859 11.04 19.78 16.81
N MET A 860 11.56 19.60 18.03
CA MET A 860 11.81 18.28 18.62
C MET A 860 10.53 17.50 18.92
N VAL A 861 9.46 18.16 19.34
CA VAL A 861 8.16 17.50 19.59
C VAL A 861 7.25 17.46 18.37
N LEU A 862 7.64 18.11 17.25
CA LEU A 862 6.86 18.15 16.01
C LEU A 862 6.42 16.76 15.52
N PRO A 863 7.26 15.71 15.58
CA PRO A 863 6.86 14.35 15.19
C PRO A 863 5.81 13.72 16.12
N GLU A 864 5.55 14.27 17.29
CA GLU A 864 4.63 13.70 18.29
C GLU A 864 3.24 14.35 18.24
N VAL A 865 3.11 15.51 17.60
CA VAL A 865 1.87 16.32 17.54
C VAL A 865 0.89 15.80 16.46
N LYS A 866 1.10 14.59 15.91
CA LYS A 866 0.57 14.08 14.62
C LYS A 866 -0.96 14.17 14.40
N GLN A 867 -1.77 14.33 15.44
CA GLN A 867 -3.24 14.36 15.36
C GLN A 867 -3.88 15.66 15.87
N LEU A 868 -3.09 16.60 16.40
CA LEU A 868 -3.62 17.83 16.98
C LEU A 868 -3.65 18.94 15.94
N ASN A 869 -4.73 19.71 15.91
CA ASN A 869 -4.83 20.93 15.12
C ASN A 869 -3.81 21.98 15.59
N TYR A 870 -3.47 21.98 16.88
CA TYR A 870 -2.37 22.76 17.44
C TYR A 870 -1.85 22.14 18.76
N ALA A 871 -0.60 22.44 19.11
CA ALA A 871 -0.02 22.09 20.40
C ALA A 871 0.81 23.25 20.95
N ILE A 872 0.72 23.47 22.26
CA ILE A 872 1.58 24.40 22.99
C ILE A 872 2.54 23.58 23.81
N ALA A 873 3.84 23.83 23.66
CA ALA A 873 4.87 23.20 24.48
C ALA A 873 5.68 24.25 25.25
N GLN A 874 6.27 23.79 26.35
CA GLN A 874 7.18 24.54 27.19
C GLN A 874 8.50 23.79 27.25
N TRP A 875 9.60 24.50 27.08
CA TRP A 875 10.93 24.05 27.46
C TRP A 875 11.37 24.79 28.72
N MET A 876 12.04 24.08 29.63
CA MET A 876 12.61 24.63 30.85
C MET A 876 13.98 24.02 31.11
N ASP A 877 15.02 24.85 31.12
CA ASP A 877 16.39 24.44 31.43
C ASP A 877 16.51 24.00 32.90
N ARG A 878 16.45 22.70 33.16
CA ARG A 878 16.48 22.10 34.51
C ARG A 878 17.90 21.83 34.96
N ASN A 879 18.79 21.52 34.03
CA ASN A 879 20.18 21.15 34.32
C ASN A 879 21.15 22.35 34.22
N GLY A 880 20.71 23.49 33.68
CA GLY A 880 21.46 24.73 33.57
C GLY A 880 22.48 24.76 32.43
N ASN A 881 22.39 23.83 31.47
CA ASN A 881 23.36 23.69 30.38
C ASN A 881 23.05 24.61 29.17
N GLY A 882 21.87 25.21 29.11
CA GLY A 882 21.42 26.03 27.99
C GLY A 882 21.25 25.27 26.67
N ILE A 883 20.97 23.97 26.73
CA ILE A 883 20.70 23.05 25.62
C ILE A 883 19.23 22.62 25.71
N VAL A 884 18.57 22.47 24.56
CA VAL A 884 17.20 21.95 24.53
C VAL A 884 17.24 20.43 24.53
N ASP A 885 16.97 19.83 25.69
CA ASP A 885 16.90 18.38 25.87
C ASP A 885 15.44 17.90 25.83
N ARG A 886 15.19 16.70 25.27
CA ARG A 886 13.82 16.21 25.04
C ARG A 886 13.03 16.05 26.33
N ASP A 887 13.67 15.63 27.41
CA ASP A 887 13.10 15.43 28.76
C ASP A 887 12.76 16.75 29.49
N GLU A 888 13.28 17.87 29.00
CA GLU A 888 12.96 19.22 29.49
C GLU A 888 11.73 19.84 28.81
N ILE A 889 11.18 19.16 27.79
CA ILE A 889 10.04 19.66 27.01
C ILE A 889 8.73 19.01 27.48
N LYS A 890 7.77 19.86 27.83
CA LYS A 890 6.41 19.46 28.23
C LYS A 890 5.37 20.02 27.26
N VAL A 891 4.57 19.16 26.64
CA VAL A 891 3.37 19.57 25.91
C VAL A 891 2.30 19.96 26.93
N LEU A 892 1.86 21.22 26.91
CA LEU A 892 0.96 21.81 27.89
C LEU A 892 -0.51 21.69 27.49
N ARG A 893 -0.80 21.78 26.19
CA ARG A 893 -2.17 21.77 25.66
C ARG A 893 -2.16 21.31 24.21
N GLY A 894 -3.14 20.48 23.84
CA GLY A 894 -3.44 20.06 22.47
C GLY A 894 -4.93 20.21 22.20
N GLY A 895 -5.30 20.51 20.95
CA GLY A 895 -6.69 20.53 20.46
C GLY A 895 -6.75 20.41 18.95
#